data_AF-A0A0F9G2S2-F1
#
_entry.id   AF-A0A0F9G2S2-F1
#
_cell.length_a   1.000
_cell.length_b   1.000
_cell.length_c   1.000
_cell.angle_alpha   90.00
_cell.angle_beta   90.00
_cell.angle_gamma   90.00
#
_symmetry.space_group_name_H-M   'P 1'
#
loop_
_entity.id
_entity.type
_entity.pdbx_description
1 polymer ?
#
loop_
_entity_poly.entity_id
_entity_poly.type
_entity_poly.pdbx_seq_one_letter_code
_entity_poly.pdbx_strand_id
1 'polypeptide(L)'
;MPRVKNAIPLKIWKNWSAGIGYPKDDGRTPGMSYASGLLGIAGELRPAPFMNVVTTSVFDLVAGYNLSASVAWKRAACTIAPSSGSTVAAASTVTDSKTNGTSLTYAHSIDAVGLDDVVVYTTVHNDSNADPTSVTYDGDAMTRVTGVTTATERVSIWRKINPNRGTVNVVVNIAGGTDLISSTIAFSGTHQTTPETASGSTNASSSGPITVVLTAEANGAILIAISFDDTSETATLFREQTSILSDTQGTMEAEASYKASATTDSHFQYFFEAEANTDGEHPFLYAMRGFRFAAGWVLHKIDLSTATFGTFEASSLAETNAPFPGQPAKFKGFWWLPAGNDYTPRKLSVVGTGDASTDTLDTSANPFVPGADHLVAFGNQLAGSVKEGVSGLPGFLGYGTNSGGISVLQVGGAPATATNWGSVFPVGDVTDRAAGLTNIKGATFVLMPDGLYSFNSKGRAGLVHGELGAWENTHINVPMSTYKGGLVISLPSGLIFYVPGEEPISISVGKGMPLGSMPASGVSELHGGIHHSTDTVANFIYEVYQPNSSSTNALLLCGYAVDGEFIWQSLGALTLLETELMMGCKVARNGKPNSADYVTPTLWSQSGADLVYIKLDPSASPFHSRADTHKVVLSGNAFMSELIFPEPVDLSELVVYTQDMLSDDTDEWQMSFIVNATGNEENFAPIVQNGRTAIPLTNKLVHRLTLHVQWVATSTSDRVPPTIAQIELYGKPTESVVS
;
A
#
# COMPACT_ATOMS: atom_id res chain seq x y z
N MET A 1 45.84 20.29 -3.30
CA MET A 1 47.05 19.45 -3.26
C MET A 1 47.52 19.18 -4.69
N PRO A 2 48.84 19.14 -4.96
CA PRO A 2 49.36 18.68 -6.25
C PRO A 2 49.04 17.19 -6.47
N ARG A 3 48.67 16.81 -7.71
CA ARG A 3 48.34 15.43 -8.08
C ARG A 3 49.47 14.45 -7.76
N VAL A 4 49.13 13.21 -7.42
CA VAL A 4 50.11 12.13 -7.22
C VAL A 4 50.87 11.88 -8.53
N LYS A 5 52.21 11.87 -8.46
CA LYS A 5 53.08 11.71 -9.62
C LYS A 5 52.82 10.34 -10.28
N ASN A 6 52.59 10.34 -11.60
CA ASN A 6 52.32 9.17 -12.45
C ASN A 6 50.94 8.48 -12.30
N ALA A 7 49.97 9.07 -11.60
CA ALA A 7 48.59 8.54 -11.59
C ALA A 7 47.85 8.88 -12.88
N ILE A 8 47.09 7.93 -13.43
CA ILE A 8 46.24 8.09 -14.62
C ILE A 8 44.76 8.02 -14.24
N PRO A 9 43.85 8.71 -14.96
CA PRO A 9 42.42 8.58 -14.73
C PRO A 9 41.97 7.17 -15.13
N LEU A 10 41.34 6.46 -14.18
CA LEU A 10 40.76 5.13 -14.38
C LEU A 10 39.28 5.24 -14.80
N LYS A 11 38.53 6.14 -14.17
CA LYS A 11 37.11 6.40 -14.47
C LYS A 11 36.76 7.85 -14.17
N ILE A 12 35.87 8.41 -15.00
CA ILE A 12 35.28 9.73 -14.77
C ILE A 12 33.75 9.56 -14.82
N TRP A 13 33.08 9.81 -13.71
CA TRP A 13 31.62 9.92 -13.63
C TRP A 13 31.25 11.39 -13.74
N LYS A 14 30.67 11.78 -14.86
CA LYS A 14 30.16 13.15 -15.13
C LYS A 14 28.80 13.16 -15.81
N ASN A 15 28.29 11.96 -16.07
CA ASN A 15 27.00 11.74 -16.69
C ASN A 15 26.38 10.57 -15.92
N TRP A 16 25.13 10.75 -15.50
CA TRP A 16 24.32 9.76 -14.80
C TRP A 16 22.98 9.56 -15.50
N SER A 17 22.87 10.04 -16.75
CA SER A 17 21.62 10.11 -17.48
C SER A 17 21.01 8.75 -17.80
N ALA A 18 21.77 7.64 -17.71
CA ALA A 18 21.24 6.31 -17.97
C ALA A 18 20.42 5.74 -16.79
N GLY A 19 20.45 6.38 -15.61
CA GLY A 19 19.64 5.97 -14.46
C GLY A 19 20.14 4.69 -13.79
N ILE A 20 19.21 3.88 -13.26
CA ILE A 20 19.50 2.68 -12.46
C ILE A 20 19.37 1.38 -13.27
N GLY A 21 19.87 0.26 -12.72
CA GLY A 21 19.75 -1.08 -13.31
C GLY A 21 20.99 -1.56 -14.09
N TYR A 22 22.14 -0.92 -13.92
CA TYR A 22 23.40 -1.28 -14.56
C TYR A 22 24.39 -1.82 -13.51
N PRO A 23 24.47 -3.15 -13.30
CA PRO A 23 25.31 -3.72 -12.24
C PRO A 23 26.80 -3.64 -12.56
N LYS A 24 27.17 -3.57 -13.85
CA LYS A 24 28.55 -3.58 -14.33
C LYS A 24 28.78 -2.43 -15.30
N ASP A 25 29.92 -1.78 -15.18
CA ASP A 25 30.33 -0.74 -16.10
C ASP A 25 30.85 -1.37 -17.40
N ASP A 26 30.22 -1.02 -18.52
CA ASP A 26 30.63 -1.43 -19.86
C ASP A 26 31.55 -0.40 -20.55
N GLY A 27 31.96 0.64 -19.81
CA GLY A 27 32.76 1.76 -20.29
C GLY A 27 32.01 2.77 -21.17
N ARG A 28 30.73 2.55 -21.48
CA ARG A 28 29.93 3.37 -22.40
C ARG A 28 28.68 3.94 -21.74
N THR A 29 27.99 3.13 -20.97
CA THR A 29 26.69 3.43 -20.39
C THR A 29 26.87 4.13 -19.04
N PRO A 30 26.42 5.40 -18.91
CA PRO A 30 26.63 6.22 -17.72
C PRO A 30 25.60 5.92 -16.62
N GLY A 31 25.48 4.65 -16.21
CA GLY A 31 24.44 4.15 -15.31
C GLY A 31 24.90 3.85 -13.88
N MET A 32 23.92 3.65 -13.01
CA MET A 32 24.04 3.22 -11.62
C MET A 32 23.48 1.80 -11.49
N SER A 33 23.98 1.01 -10.55
CA SER A 33 23.38 -0.28 -10.25
C SER A 33 22.09 -0.10 -9.46
N TYR A 34 22.09 0.82 -8.50
CA TYR A 34 20.96 1.14 -7.62
C TYR A 34 21.04 2.61 -7.18
N ALA A 35 19.89 3.24 -6.98
CA ALA A 35 19.79 4.49 -6.24
C ALA A 35 18.48 4.53 -5.45
N SER A 36 18.44 5.31 -4.38
CA SER A 36 17.23 5.70 -3.66
C SER A 36 17.41 7.11 -3.11
N GLY A 37 16.52 8.03 -3.48
CA GLY A 37 16.59 9.42 -3.05
C GLY A 37 17.70 10.22 -3.73
N LEU A 38 18.37 9.68 -4.77
CA LEU A 38 19.34 10.39 -5.61
C LEU A 38 18.92 10.28 -7.07
N LEU A 39 18.97 11.42 -7.77
CA LEU A 39 18.63 11.55 -9.18
C LEU A 39 19.88 11.86 -9.99
N GLY A 40 20.07 11.13 -11.10
CA GLY A 40 21.18 11.33 -12.01
C GLY A 40 20.73 11.85 -13.38
N ILE A 41 21.34 12.95 -13.84
CA ILE A 41 21.20 13.40 -15.24
C ILE A 41 22.59 13.68 -15.84
N ALA A 42 22.65 14.20 -17.06
CA ALA A 42 23.92 14.60 -17.65
C ALA A 42 24.48 15.83 -16.91
N GLY A 43 25.66 15.68 -16.30
CA GLY A 43 26.37 16.77 -15.64
C GLY A 43 26.05 17.00 -14.16
N GLU A 44 25.04 16.31 -13.60
CA GLU A 44 24.74 16.40 -12.17
C GLU A 44 24.13 15.12 -11.59
N LEU A 45 24.59 14.77 -10.38
CA LEU A 45 23.96 13.85 -9.45
C LEU A 45 23.48 14.66 -8.25
N ARG A 46 22.22 14.52 -7.85
CA ARG A 46 21.62 15.37 -6.81
C ARG A 46 20.57 14.64 -5.97
N PRO A 47 20.26 15.13 -4.76
CA PRO A 47 19.14 14.62 -3.97
C PRO A 47 17.82 14.72 -4.73
N ALA A 48 16.95 13.72 -4.56
CA ALA A 48 15.60 13.76 -5.06
C ALA A 48 14.76 14.81 -4.31
N PRO A 49 13.66 15.29 -4.92
CA PRO A 49 12.68 16.10 -4.21
C PRO A 49 12.14 15.38 -2.97
N PHE A 50 11.89 16.14 -1.91
CA PHE A 50 11.43 15.60 -0.64
C PHE A 50 10.07 14.91 -0.76
N MET A 51 10.00 13.71 -0.20
CA MET A 51 8.77 12.95 -0.03
C MET A 51 8.08 13.43 1.27
N ASN A 52 7.04 14.23 1.12
CA ASN A 52 6.25 14.74 2.23
C ASN A 52 5.34 13.63 2.75
N VAL A 53 5.25 13.49 4.07
CA VAL A 53 4.36 12.53 4.74
C VAL A 53 3.06 13.23 5.11
N VAL A 54 1.95 12.58 4.80
CA VAL A 54 0.60 12.95 5.20
C VAL A 54 0.12 11.87 6.16
N THR A 55 0.23 12.16 7.45
CA THR A 55 -0.16 11.22 8.50
C THR A 55 -1.63 10.91 8.41
N THR A 56 -1.94 9.63 8.30
CA THR A 56 -3.32 9.14 8.29
C THR A 56 -3.90 9.24 9.70
N SER A 57 -5.02 9.95 9.85
CA SER A 57 -5.71 10.13 11.13
C SER A 57 -6.83 9.10 11.35
N VAL A 58 -7.17 8.30 10.33
CA VAL A 58 -8.29 7.34 10.33
C VAL A 58 -7.79 5.92 10.08
N PHE A 59 -7.92 5.06 11.09
CA PHE A 59 -7.54 3.65 11.05
C PHE A 59 -8.79 2.79 11.00
N ASP A 60 -9.13 2.27 9.82
CA ASP A 60 -10.18 1.27 9.71
C ASP A 60 -9.56 -0.10 9.97
N LEU A 61 -9.90 -0.70 11.10
CA LEU A 61 -9.40 -2.02 11.47
C LEU A 61 -10.34 -3.09 10.96
N VAL A 62 -9.75 -4.13 10.39
CA VAL A 62 -10.46 -5.32 9.98
C VAL A 62 -10.07 -6.46 10.88
N ALA A 63 -11.09 -7.06 11.48
CA ALA A 63 -10.94 -8.32 12.20
C ALA A 63 -11.95 -9.32 11.66
N GLY A 64 -11.57 -10.58 11.61
CA GLY A 64 -12.43 -11.61 11.07
C GLY A 64 -11.94 -13.02 11.26
N TYR A 65 -12.76 -13.93 10.76
CA TYR A 65 -12.53 -15.37 10.74
C TYR A 65 -12.89 -15.90 9.37
N ASN A 66 -12.12 -16.84 8.84
CA ASN A 66 -12.46 -17.56 7.62
C ASN A 66 -13.05 -18.92 8.00
N LEU A 67 -14.30 -19.17 7.61
CA LEU A 67 -14.98 -20.46 7.80
C LEU A 67 -14.87 -21.32 6.54
N SER A 68 -14.53 -22.58 6.72
CA SER A 68 -14.40 -23.62 5.71
C SER A 68 -15.73 -24.06 5.08
N ALA A 69 -16.86 -23.94 5.77
CA ALA A 69 -18.19 -24.26 5.27
C ALA A 69 -19.26 -23.25 5.69
N SER A 70 -20.46 -23.41 5.15
CA SER A 70 -21.58 -22.48 5.41
C SER A 70 -22.29 -22.86 6.69
N VAL A 71 -22.01 -22.12 7.77
CA VAL A 71 -22.59 -22.36 9.10
C VAL A 71 -23.29 -21.12 9.64
N ALA A 72 -24.21 -21.32 10.60
CA ALA A 72 -24.86 -20.22 11.29
C ALA A 72 -23.93 -19.64 12.37
N TRP A 73 -23.50 -18.40 12.16
CA TRP A 73 -22.53 -17.73 13.04
C TRP A 73 -23.06 -16.42 13.59
N LYS A 74 -22.47 -15.97 14.70
CA LYS A 74 -22.86 -14.77 15.45
C LYS A 74 -21.59 -14.07 15.89
N ARG A 75 -21.48 -12.77 15.63
CA ARG A 75 -20.27 -11.99 15.89
C ARG A 75 -20.58 -10.73 16.68
N ALA A 76 -19.74 -10.41 17.65
CA ALA A 76 -19.68 -9.13 18.34
C ALA A 76 -18.26 -8.55 18.25
N ALA A 77 -18.14 -7.23 18.10
CA ALA A 77 -16.85 -6.56 18.07
C ALA A 77 -16.94 -5.13 18.62
N CYS A 78 -15.82 -4.63 19.15
CA CYS A 78 -15.66 -3.24 19.56
C CYS A 78 -14.22 -2.76 19.36
N THR A 79 -14.05 -1.46 19.15
CA THR A 79 -12.72 -0.82 19.21
C THR A 79 -12.37 -0.50 20.65
N ILE A 80 -11.06 -0.41 20.92
CA ILE A 80 -10.49 -0.01 22.20
C ILE A 80 -9.66 1.25 21.95
N ALA A 81 -10.07 2.37 22.54
CA ALA A 81 -9.45 3.67 22.38
C ALA A 81 -8.26 3.81 23.34
N PRO A 82 -7.13 4.39 22.90
CA PRO A 82 -5.99 4.66 23.75
C PRO A 82 -6.28 5.83 24.71
N SER A 83 -5.61 5.86 25.86
CA SER A 83 -5.49 7.11 26.62
C SER A 83 -4.57 8.10 25.89
N SER A 84 -4.71 9.39 26.15
CA SER A 84 -3.96 10.44 25.46
C SER A 84 -2.45 10.21 25.55
N GLY A 85 -1.80 9.95 24.41
CA GLY A 85 -0.36 9.71 24.32
C GLY A 85 0.08 8.27 24.63
N SER A 86 -0.86 7.36 24.83
CA SER A 86 -0.60 5.95 25.13
C SER A 86 -0.83 5.03 23.92
N THR A 87 -0.48 3.75 24.08
CA THR A 87 -0.79 2.68 23.12
C THR A 87 -1.53 1.56 23.85
N VAL A 88 -2.62 1.09 23.24
CA VAL A 88 -3.36 -0.06 23.75
C VAL A 88 -2.52 -1.31 23.60
N ALA A 89 -2.27 -2.00 24.71
CA ALA A 89 -1.50 -3.24 24.73
C ALA A 89 -2.15 -4.26 25.66
N ALA A 90 -1.99 -5.56 25.35
CA ALA A 90 -2.42 -6.61 26.25
C ALA A 90 -1.64 -6.53 27.56
N ALA A 91 -2.37 -6.51 28.67
CA ALA A 91 -1.88 -6.29 30.03
C ALA A 91 -2.02 -7.51 30.94
N SER A 92 -2.57 -8.62 30.42
CA SER A 92 -2.65 -9.90 31.11
C SER A 92 -2.59 -11.06 30.13
N THR A 93 -2.34 -12.26 30.65
CA THR A 93 -2.58 -13.50 29.91
C THR A 93 -4.07 -13.77 29.89
N VAL A 94 -4.58 -14.26 28.77
CA VAL A 94 -5.98 -14.65 28.65
C VAL A 94 -6.31 -15.77 29.63
N THR A 95 -7.47 -15.68 30.26
CA THR A 95 -8.06 -16.81 30.99
C THR A 95 -9.47 -17.09 30.48
N ASP A 96 -9.81 -18.35 30.33
CA ASP A 96 -11.10 -18.81 29.87
C ASP A 96 -11.65 -19.92 30.76
N SER A 97 -12.94 -20.22 30.57
CA SER A 97 -13.59 -21.37 31.17
C SER A 97 -14.89 -21.70 30.44
N LYS A 98 -15.40 -22.90 30.68
CA LYS A 98 -16.66 -23.38 30.10
C LYS A 98 -17.45 -24.26 31.06
N THR A 99 -18.76 -24.30 30.86
CA THR A 99 -19.68 -25.12 31.65
C THR A 99 -20.97 -25.39 30.88
N ASN A 100 -21.73 -26.39 31.33
CA ASN A 100 -23.15 -26.49 31.03
C ASN A 100 -23.92 -26.22 32.32
N GLY A 101 -24.54 -25.04 32.42
CA GLY A 101 -25.20 -24.62 33.65
C GLY A 101 -25.65 -23.17 33.65
N THR A 102 -26.04 -22.68 34.82
CA THR A 102 -26.53 -21.30 35.02
C THR A 102 -25.45 -20.33 35.47
N SER A 103 -24.26 -20.81 35.82
CA SER A 103 -23.16 -20.00 36.33
C SER A 103 -21.81 -20.58 35.92
N LEU A 104 -20.90 -19.70 35.52
CA LEU A 104 -19.50 -19.98 35.21
C LEU A 104 -18.62 -19.09 36.08
N THR A 105 -17.61 -19.66 36.75
CA THR A 105 -16.67 -18.92 37.60
C THR A 105 -15.25 -19.39 37.34
N TYR A 106 -14.35 -18.45 37.11
CA TYR A 106 -12.92 -18.73 36.89
C TYR A 106 -12.07 -17.55 37.36
N ALA A 107 -10.76 -17.80 37.56
CA ALA A 107 -9.83 -16.78 38.02
C ALA A 107 -9.18 -16.03 36.84
N HIS A 108 -9.00 -14.72 36.98
CA HIS A 108 -8.22 -13.89 36.07
C HIS A 108 -7.21 -13.06 36.86
N SER A 109 -6.02 -12.86 36.30
CA SER A 109 -4.92 -12.17 36.96
C SER A 109 -4.44 -10.98 36.15
N ILE A 110 -4.32 -9.82 36.79
CA ILE A 110 -3.66 -8.63 36.24
C ILE A 110 -2.45 -8.32 37.11
N ASP A 111 -1.31 -8.06 36.48
CA ASP A 111 -0.07 -7.74 37.20
C ASP A 111 -0.26 -6.54 38.13
N ALA A 112 0.23 -6.69 39.37
CA ALA A 112 -0.04 -5.75 40.45
C ALA A 112 0.73 -4.43 40.33
N VAL A 113 1.70 -4.30 39.41
CA VAL A 113 2.63 -3.15 39.36
C VAL A 113 2.84 -2.67 37.93
N GLY A 114 2.94 -1.34 37.75
CA GLY A 114 3.57 -0.74 36.56
C GLY A 114 2.68 -0.49 35.34
N LEU A 115 1.38 -0.80 35.42
CA LEU A 115 0.42 -0.54 34.35
C LEU A 115 -0.50 0.62 34.74
N ASP A 116 -0.61 1.64 33.90
CA ASP A 116 -1.61 2.70 34.02
C ASP A 116 -2.77 2.44 33.04
N ASP A 117 -3.95 2.97 33.34
CA ASP A 117 -5.11 2.98 32.44
C ASP A 117 -5.53 1.59 31.92
N VAL A 118 -5.88 0.69 32.84
CA VAL A 118 -6.28 -0.70 32.52
C VAL A 118 -7.80 -0.85 32.38
N VAL A 119 -8.25 -1.55 31.34
CA VAL A 119 -9.63 -2.01 31.14
C VAL A 119 -9.63 -3.51 30.91
N VAL A 120 -10.53 -4.24 31.58
CA VAL A 120 -10.75 -5.67 31.34
C VAL A 120 -11.91 -5.86 30.40
N TYR A 121 -11.75 -6.75 29.42
CA TYR A 121 -12.83 -7.23 28.56
C TYR A 121 -13.09 -8.72 28.78
N THR A 122 -14.37 -9.08 28.80
CA THR A 122 -14.84 -10.46 28.90
C THR A 122 -15.76 -10.77 27.72
N THR A 123 -15.43 -11.79 26.94
CA THR A 123 -16.31 -12.34 25.91
C THR A 123 -17.16 -13.45 26.51
N VAL A 124 -18.45 -13.48 26.16
CA VAL A 124 -19.40 -14.48 26.67
C VAL A 124 -20.15 -15.09 25.50
N HIS A 125 -20.08 -16.41 25.37
CA HIS A 125 -20.69 -17.23 24.34
C HIS A 125 -21.63 -18.22 25.00
N ASN A 126 -22.89 -18.31 24.57
CA ASN A 126 -23.81 -19.30 25.12
C ASN A 126 -24.84 -19.77 24.09
N ASP A 127 -25.30 -21.00 24.26
CA ASP A 127 -26.38 -21.60 23.45
C ASP A 127 -27.76 -21.25 24.03
N SER A 128 -27.99 -19.96 24.31
CA SER A 128 -29.33 -19.47 24.65
C SER A 128 -29.66 -18.17 23.93
N ASN A 129 -30.97 -17.90 23.85
CA ASN A 129 -31.49 -16.65 23.31
C ASN A 129 -31.50 -15.48 24.31
N ALA A 130 -30.93 -15.64 25.52
CA ALA A 130 -31.02 -14.68 26.60
C ALA A 130 -29.68 -14.01 26.93
N ASP A 131 -29.73 -12.75 27.39
CA ASP A 131 -28.57 -12.07 27.97
C ASP A 131 -28.08 -12.84 29.20
N PRO A 132 -26.75 -12.90 29.44
CA PRO A 132 -26.25 -13.13 30.79
C PRO A 132 -26.97 -12.19 31.76
N THR A 133 -27.52 -12.73 32.85
CA THR A 133 -28.22 -11.95 33.87
C THR A 133 -27.25 -11.11 34.68
N SER A 134 -26.00 -11.55 34.80
CA SER A 134 -24.90 -10.75 35.31
C SER A 134 -23.55 -11.25 34.81
N VAL A 135 -22.63 -10.30 34.64
CA VAL A 135 -21.19 -10.57 34.46
C VAL A 135 -20.45 -9.71 35.49
N THR A 136 -19.62 -10.33 36.32
CA THR A 136 -18.87 -9.61 37.36
C THR A 136 -17.38 -9.93 37.31
N TYR A 137 -16.58 -8.97 37.77
CA TYR A 137 -15.13 -9.06 37.93
C TYR A 137 -14.80 -8.64 39.36
N ASP A 138 -14.29 -9.57 40.17
CA ASP A 138 -14.10 -9.39 41.62
C ASP A 138 -15.39 -9.01 42.38
N GLY A 139 -16.53 -9.54 41.92
CA GLY A 139 -17.84 -9.20 42.48
C GLY A 139 -18.44 -7.88 41.98
N ASP A 140 -17.65 -7.01 41.34
CA ASP A 140 -18.14 -5.79 40.72
C ASP A 140 -18.82 -6.09 39.37
N ALA A 141 -19.96 -5.45 39.12
CA ALA A 141 -20.65 -5.59 37.83
C ALA A 141 -19.81 -5.03 36.67
N MET A 142 -19.77 -5.78 35.57
CA MET A 142 -19.23 -5.33 34.29
C MET A 142 -20.32 -4.67 33.45
N THR A 143 -19.92 -3.77 32.56
CA THR A 143 -20.82 -3.09 31.61
C THR A 143 -20.84 -3.82 30.28
N ARG A 144 -22.01 -4.14 29.75
CA ARG A 144 -22.13 -4.71 28.40
C ARG A 144 -21.73 -3.67 27.35
N VAL A 145 -20.83 -4.05 26.45
CA VAL A 145 -20.37 -3.22 25.32
C VAL A 145 -21.25 -3.47 24.10
N THR A 146 -21.36 -4.73 23.69
CA THR A 146 -22.12 -5.13 22.50
C THR A 146 -22.52 -6.62 22.59
N GLY A 147 -23.39 -7.08 21.70
CA GLY A 147 -23.69 -8.51 21.55
C GLY A 147 -24.90 -8.76 20.66
N VAL A 148 -24.98 -9.97 20.12
CA VAL A 148 -26.08 -10.40 19.26
C VAL A 148 -27.04 -11.27 20.05
N THR A 149 -28.34 -11.05 19.86
CA THR A 149 -29.38 -11.92 20.41
C THR A 149 -30.05 -12.67 19.26
N THR A 150 -29.99 -14.00 19.28
CA THR A 150 -30.65 -14.86 18.27
C THR A 150 -31.53 -15.92 18.93
N ALA A 151 -32.09 -16.86 18.15
CA ALA A 151 -32.96 -17.91 18.67
C ALA A 151 -32.20 -19.11 19.29
N THR A 152 -30.94 -19.35 18.91
CA THR A 152 -30.13 -20.48 19.40
C THR A 152 -28.98 -19.98 20.26
N GLU A 153 -27.94 -19.44 19.62
CA GLU A 153 -26.72 -19.00 20.28
C GLU A 153 -26.61 -17.48 20.41
N ARG A 154 -25.70 -17.07 21.29
CA ARG A 154 -25.43 -15.69 21.66
C ARG A 154 -23.94 -15.45 21.88
N VAL A 155 -23.46 -14.32 21.38
CA VAL A 155 -22.14 -13.74 21.70
C VAL A 155 -22.28 -12.32 22.25
N SER A 156 -21.53 -11.98 23.28
CA SER A 156 -21.49 -10.62 23.85
C SER A 156 -20.13 -10.26 24.43
N ILE A 157 -19.83 -8.96 24.47
CA ILE A 157 -18.59 -8.40 25.02
C ILE A 157 -18.95 -7.49 26.19
N TRP A 158 -18.23 -7.64 27.30
CA TRP A 158 -18.42 -6.89 28.55
C TRP A 158 -17.11 -6.24 28.97
N ARG A 159 -17.18 -5.09 29.65
CA ARG A 159 -16.00 -4.36 30.12
C ARG A 159 -16.03 -4.02 31.60
N LYS A 160 -14.86 -3.89 32.19
CA LYS A 160 -14.63 -3.28 33.50
C LYS A 160 -13.51 -2.25 33.40
N ILE A 161 -13.86 -0.99 33.63
CA ILE A 161 -12.91 0.12 33.71
C ILE A 161 -12.27 0.12 35.10
N ASN A 162 -10.97 0.41 35.16
CA ASN A 162 -10.17 0.44 36.39
C ASN A 162 -10.41 -0.80 37.28
N PRO A 163 -10.13 -2.02 36.77
CA PRO A 163 -10.37 -3.27 37.49
C PRO A 163 -9.44 -3.41 38.69
N ASN A 164 -9.88 -4.19 39.69
CA ASN A 164 -9.01 -4.62 40.78
C ASN A 164 -7.85 -5.48 40.23
N ARG A 165 -6.65 -5.28 40.78
CA ARG A 165 -5.43 -6.00 40.36
C ARG A 165 -5.19 -7.24 41.21
N GLY A 166 -4.33 -8.14 40.71
CA GLY A 166 -4.10 -9.45 41.30
C GLY A 166 -5.05 -10.50 40.72
N THR A 167 -5.10 -11.67 41.38
CA THR A 167 -5.96 -12.80 40.97
C THR A 167 -7.33 -12.67 41.60
N VAL A 168 -8.36 -12.48 40.78
CA VAL A 168 -9.76 -12.32 41.22
C VAL A 168 -10.68 -13.19 40.37
N ASN A 169 -11.93 -13.36 40.82
CA ASN A 169 -12.90 -14.17 40.10
C ASN A 169 -13.67 -13.37 39.06
N VAL A 170 -13.83 -13.97 37.88
CA VAL A 170 -14.82 -13.59 36.87
C VAL A 170 -16.02 -14.51 37.04
N VAL A 171 -17.23 -13.95 37.12
CA VAL A 171 -18.47 -14.73 37.26
C VAL A 171 -19.46 -14.32 36.20
N VAL A 172 -19.94 -15.30 35.43
CA VAL A 172 -20.99 -15.13 34.42
C VAL A 172 -22.21 -15.93 34.87
N ASN A 173 -23.37 -15.28 34.95
CA ASN A 173 -24.64 -15.94 35.28
C ASN A 173 -25.64 -15.79 34.16
N ILE A 174 -26.47 -16.81 33.95
CA ILE A 174 -27.54 -16.83 32.96
C ILE A 174 -28.82 -17.43 33.54
N ALA A 175 -29.97 -17.06 32.99
CA ALA A 175 -31.29 -17.36 33.58
C ALA A 175 -31.66 -18.85 33.54
N GLY A 176 -31.16 -19.61 32.56
CA GLY A 176 -31.40 -21.04 32.39
C GLY A 176 -30.12 -21.78 32.07
N GLY A 177 -30.04 -23.06 32.45
CA GLY A 177 -28.85 -23.88 32.18
C GLY A 177 -28.65 -24.07 30.68
N THR A 178 -27.47 -23.70 30.19
CA THR A 178 -27.05 -23.87 28.80
C THR A 178 -25.54 -24.07 28.72
N ASP A 179 -25.04 -24.44 27.55
CA ASP A 179 -23.63 -24.42 27.22
C ASP A 179 -23.12 -22.97 27.22
N LEU A 180 -22.05 -22.72 27.97
CA LEU A 180 -21.52 -21.39 28.26
C LEU A 180 -19.99 -21.44 28.21
N ILE A 181 -19.39 -20.56 27.40
CA ILE A 181 -17.95 -20.33 27.31
C ILE A 181 -17.68 -18.85 27.55
N SER A 182 -16.64 -18.53 28.31
CA SER A 182 -16.25 -17.15 28.58
C SER A 182 -14.74 -17.02 28.58
N SER A 183 -14.23 -15.90 28.07
CA SER A 183 -12.81 -15.55 28.11
C SER A 183 -12.60 -14.14 28.62
N THR A 184 -11.48 -13.87 29.27
CA THR A 184 -11.14 -12.55 29.85
C THR A 184 -9.70 -12.17 29.56
N ILE A 185 -9.51 -10.91 29.17
CA ILE A 185 -8.20 -10.28 28.94
C ILE A 185 -8.24 -8.82 29.42
N ALA A 186 -7.11 -8.32 29.92
CA ALA A 186 -6.92 -6.92 30.26
C ALA A 186 -6.09 -6.20 29.20
N PHE A 187 -6.40 -4.92 28.98
CA PHE A 187 -5.61 -4.01 28.14
C PHE A 187 -5.16 -2.79 28.95
N SER A 188 -3.92 -2.34 28.77
CA SER A 188 -3.36 -1.11 29.36
C SER A 188 -3.31 0.03 28.35
N GLY A 189 -3.11 1.26 28.83
CA GLY A 189 -3.03 2.44 27.96
C GLY A 189 -4.37 2.79 27.31
N THR A 190 -5.49 2.42 27.96
CA THR A 190 -6.85 2.52 27.42
C THR A 190 -7.59 3.74 27.99
N HIS A 191 -8.44 4.37 27.19
CA HIS A 191 -9.17 5.54 27.63
C HIS A 191 -10.17 5.21 28.76
N GLN A 192 -10.05 5.84 29.94
CA GLN A 192 -10.79 5.42 31.14
C GLN A 192 -12.24 5.94 31.25
N THR A 193 -12.71 6.79 30.33
CA THR A 193 -14.12 7.27 30.33
C THR A 193 -14.90 6.80 29.12
N THR A 194 -14.27 6.88 27.94
CA THR A 194 -14.75 6.34 26.66
C THR A 194 -13.79 5.29 26.09
N PRO A 195 -13.70 4.08 26.68
CA PRO A 195 -12.77 3.05 26.21
C PRO A 195 -13.08 2.51 24.81
N GLU A 196 -14.29 2.69 24.30
CA GLU A 196 -14.72 2.23 22.97
C GLU A 196 -15.27 3.38 22.16
N THR A 197 -14.84 3.47 20.90
CA THR A 197 -15.25 4.50 19.94
C THR A 197 -16.24 3.98 18.90
N ALA A 198 -16.22 2.67 18.65
CA ALA A 198 -17.13 1.99 17.74
C ALA A 198 -17.42 0.57 18.22
N SER A 199 -18.61 0.07 17.89
CA SER A 199 -18.97 -1.33 18.11
C SER A 199 -19.91 -1.83 17.02
N GLY A 200 -19.91 -3.14 16.79
CA GLY A 200 -20.74 -3.77 15.78
C GLY A 200 -21.06 -5.21 16.17
N SER A 201 -22.25 -5.66 15.80
CA SER A 201 -22.66 -7.04 16.04
C SER A 201 -23.58 -7.51 14.92
N THR A 202 -23.45 -8.77 14.51
CA THR A 202 -24.24 -9.32 13.40
C THR A 202 -24.29 -10.84 13.46
N ASN A 203 -25.27 -11.44 12.79
CA ASN A 203 -25.41 -12.87 12.60
C ASN A 203 -25.79 -13.18 11.15
N ALA A 204 -25.30 -14.31 10.64
CA ALA A 204 -25.70 -14.80 9.33
C ALA A 204 -25.48 -16.31 9.23
N SER A 205 -25.81 -16.87 8.07
CA SER A 205 -25.43 -18.22 7.68
C SER A 205 -24.63 -18.13 6.38
N SER A 206 -23.32 -18.36 6.47
CA SER A 206 -22.43 -18.23 5.31
C SER A 206 -21.11 -18.98 5.53
N SER A 207 -20.41 -19.24 4.44
CA SER A 207 -19.02 -19.72 4.43
C SER A 207 -18.05 -18.58 4.13
N GLY A 208 -16.75 -18.82 4.32
CA GLY A 208 -15.69 -17.91 3.93
C GLY A 208 -15.43 -16.82 4.98
N PRO A 209 -14.87 -15.66 4.57
CA PRO A 209 -14.47 -14.62 5.49
C PRO A 209 -15.67 -13.92 6.14
N ILE A 210 -15.62 -13.81 7.45
CA ILE A 210 -16.58 -13.11 8.30
C ILE A 210 -15.86 -11.90 8.89
N THR A 211 -16.22 -10.71 8.43
CA THR A 211 -15.37 -9.53 8.65
C THR A 211 -16.12 -8.39 9.29
N VAL A 212 -15.51 -7.78 10.30
CA VAL A 212 -15.96 -6.51 10.85
C VAL A 212 -14.96 -5.44 10.44
N VAL A 213 -15.46 -4.29 9.99
CA VAL A 213 -14.67 -3.08 9.79
C VAL A 213 -15.17 -2.06 10.81
N LEU A 214 -14.30 -1.62 11.71
CA LEU A 214 -14.61 -0.54 12.65
C LEU A 214 -13.50 0.51 12.59
N THR A 215 -13.90 1.78 12.60
CA THR A 215 -12.96 2.90 12.70
C THR A 215 -12.41 2.96 14.13
N ALA A 216 -11.10 2.82 14.25
CA ALA A 216 -10.34 2.91 15.49
C ALA A 216 -9.46 4.16 15.50
N GLU A 217 -9.06 4.57 16.70
CA GLU A 217 -8.06 5.61 16.87
C GLU A 217 -6.65 5.06 16.64
N ALA A 218 -5.71 5.94 16.27
CA ALA A 218 -4.28 5.60 16.22
C ALA A 218 -3.84 4.99 17.55
N ASN A 219 -3.04 3.91 17.54
CA ASN A 219 -2.60 3.20 18.75
C ASN A 219 -3.72 2.53 19.59
N GLY A 220 -4.95 2.48 19.08
CA GLY A 220 -6.05 1.70 19.66
C GLY A 220 -5.94 0.20 19.41
N ALA A 221 -7.07 -0.51 19.51
CA ALA A 221 -7.21 -1.91 19.10
C ALA A 221 -8.65 -2.24 18.66
N ILE A 222 -8.88 -3.42 18.10
CA ILE A 222 -10.20 -4.03 17.90
C ILE A 222 -10.26 -5.39 18.59
N LEU A 223 -11.34 -5.65 19.31
CA LEU A 223 -11.68 -6.94 19.92
C LEU A 223 -12.88 -7.53 19.17
N ILE A 224 -12.79 -8.80 18.79
CA ILE A 224 -13.85 -9.55 18.09
C ILE A 224 -14.09 -10.88 18.79
N ALA A 225 -15.35 -11.29 18.84
CA ALA A 225 -15.79 -12.59 19.31
C ALA A 225 -16.82 -13.17 18.34
N ILE A 226 -16.75 -14.47 18.07
CA ILE A 226 -17.68 -15.21 17.22
C ILE A 226 -18.12 -16.52 17.88
N SER A 227 -19.36 -16.95 17.66
CA SER A 227 -19.83 -18.31 17.95
C SER A 227 -20.49 -18.94 16.72
N PHE A 228 -20.44 -20.27 16.62
CA PHE A 228 -21.16 -21.03 15.60
C PHE A 228 -21.50 -22.46 16.06
N ASP A 229 -22.62 -22.97 15.53
CA ASP A 229 -23.27 -24.24 15.89
C ASP A 229 -22.71 -25.44 15.09
N ASP A 230 -21.39 -25.57 14.94
CA ASP A 230 -20.78 -26.70 14.23
C ASP A 230 -19.33 -26.96 14.67
N THR A 231 -19.11 -28.06 15.40
CA THR A 231 -17.78 -28.44 15.92
C THR A 231 -16.89 -29.14 14.88
N SER A 232 -17.36 -29.30 13.64
CA SER A 232 -16.58 -29.83 12.53
C SER A 232 -16.02 -28.72 11.62
N GLU A 233 -16.45 -27.48 11.87
CA GLU A 233 -15.98 -26.29 11.21
C GLU A 233 -14.57 -25.90 11.70
N THR A 234 -13.84 -25.10 10.93
CA THR A 234 -12.55 -24.55 11.36
C THR A 234 -12.54 -23.06 11.10
N ALA A 235 -12.53 -22.27 12.16
CA ALA A 235 -12.42 -20.83 12.08
C ALA A 235 -10.94 -20.41 12.05
N THR A 236 -10.46 -19.92 10.91
CA THR A 236 -9.09 -19.40 10.81
C THR A 236 -9.08 -17.88 11.00
N LEU A 237 -8.30 -17.38 11.97
CA LEU A 237 -8.10 -15.95 12.19
C LEU A 237 -7.49 -15.26 10.98
N PHE A 238 -7.81 -13.98 10.77
CA PHE A 238 -7.04 -13.19 9.82
C PHE A 238 -5.65 -12.86 10.37
N ARG A 239 -4.76 -12.43 9.47
CA ARG A 239 -3.39 -12.05 9.81
C ARG A 239 -3.37 -10.95 10.87
N GLU A 240 -2.38 -11.02 11.76
CA GLU A 240 -2.11 -10.02 12.81
C GLU A 240 -3.19 -9.92 13.90
N GLN A 241 -4.20 -10.79 13.88
CA GLN A 241 -5.04 -11.04 15.04
C GLN A 241 -4.33 -11.99 16.00
N THR A 242 -4.39 -11.66 17.29
CA THR A 242 -3.97 -12.53 18.37
C THR A 242 -5.19 -13.28 18.90
N SER A 243 -5.15 -14.62 18.88
CA SER A 243 -6.20 -15.45 19.47
C SER A 243 -6.31 -15.18 20.97
N ILE A 244 -7.55 -15.07 21.45
CA ILE A 244 -7.93 -15.00 22.86
C ILE A 244 -8.56 -16.33 23.26
N LEU A 245 -9.53 -16.80 22.48
CA LEU A 245 -10.31 -17.99 22.78
C LEU A 245 -10.43 -18.82 21.50
N SER A 246 -10.29 -20.15 21.65
CA SER A 246 -10.65 -21.16 20.66
C SER A 246 -11.07 -22.40 21.46
N ASP A 247 -12.36 -22.53 21.73
CA ASP A 247 -12.88 -23.61 22.56
C ASP A 247 -14.30 -24.04 22.17
N THR A 248 -14.68 -25.23 22.61
CA THR A 248 -15.95 -25.88 22.30
C THR A 248 -16.67 -26.35 23.55
N GLN A 249 -17.99 -26.19 23.58
CA GLN A 249 -18.87 -26.66 24.66
C GLN A 249 -20.21 -27.10 24.05
N GLY A 250 -20.53 -28.39 24.18
CA GLY A 250 -21.70 -28.96 23.51
C GLY A 250 -21.56 -28.91 21.99
N THR A 251 -22.52 -28.30 21.32
CA THR A 251 -22.51 -28.07 19.86
C THR A 251 -21.96 -26.70 19.46
N MET A 252 -21.71 -25.83 20.44
CA MET A 252 -21.22 -24.47 20.22
C MET A 252 -19.69 -24.44 20.20
N GLU A 253 -19.14 -23.81 19.17
CA GLU A 253 -17.74 -23.39 19.10
C GLU A 253 -17.64 -21.88 19.32
N ALA A 254 -16.66 -21.47 20.11
CA ALA A 254 -16.45 -20.08 20.49
C ALA A 254 -15.01 -19.66 20.20
N GLU A 255 -14.91 -18.53 19.52
CA GLU A 255 -13.64 -17.95 19.13
C GLU A 255 -13.62 -16.46 19.52
N ALA A 256 -12.48 -15.98 20.00
CA ALA A 256 -12.27 -14.56 20.25
C ALA A 256 -10.84 -14.17 19.93
N SER A 257 -10.62 -12.92 19.53
CA SER A 257 -9.30 -12.40 19.20
C SER A 257 -9.27 -10.89 19.26
N TYR A 258 -8.08 -10.32 19.31
CA TYR A 258 -7.88 -8.88 19.19
C TYR A 258 -6.80 -8.55 18.16
N LYS A 259 -6.84 -7.32 17.65
CA LYS A 259 -5.82 -6.75 16.77
C LYS A 259 -5.50 -5.33 17.19
N ALA A 260 -4.22 -5.02 17.36
CA ALA A 260 -3.78 -3.66 17.68
C ALA A 260 -3.89 -2.75 16.46
N SER A 261 -4.23 -1.47 16.68
CA SER A 261 -4.22 -0.41 15.67
C SER A 261 -2.80 0.10 15.45
N ALA A 262 -1.91 -0.79 15.01
CA ALA A 262 -0.50 -0.46 14.77
C ALA A 262 -0.28 0.07 13.35
N THR A 263 -1.08 -0.40 12.38
CA THR A 263 -1.02 -0.01 10.96
C THR A 263 -2.40 -0.20 10.33
N THR A 264 -2.65 0.46 9.20
CA THR A 264 -3.80 0.12 8.36
C THR A 264 -3.50 -1.20 7.63
N ASP A 265 -4.52 -1.99 7.30
CA ASP A 265 -4.34 -3.37 6.78
C ASP A 265 -4.35 -3.46 5.26
N SER A 266 -4.38 -2.32 4.59
CA SER A 266 -4.58 -2.28 3.14
C SER A 266 -3.87 -1.12 2.51
N HIS A 267 -3.43 -1.37 1.28
CA HIS A 267 -2.87 -0.34 0.44
C HIS A 267 -3.95 0.56 -0.14
N PHE A 268 -3.61 1.83 -0.33
CA PHE A 268 -4.32 2.68 -1.28
C PHE A 268 -4.06 2.14 -2.69
N GLN A 269 -5.13 1.76 -3.37
CA GLN A 269 -5.07 1.05 -4.65
C GLN A 269 -5.45 1.94 -5.82
N TYR A 270 -6.49 2.75 -5.64
CA TYR A 270 -6.98 3.64 -6.68
C TYR A 270 -7.06 5.06 -6.15
N PHE A 271 -6.79 6.00 -7.04
CA PHE A 271 -6.81 7.43 -6.74
C PHE A 271 -7.55 8.17 -7.83
N PHE A 272 -8.26 9.24 -7.47
CA PHE A 272 -8.87 10.13 -8.43
C PHE A 272 -9.07 11.54 -7.88
N GLU A 273 -9.18 12.52 -8.77
CA GLU A 273 -9.35 13.93 -8.41
C GLU A 273 -10.78 14.39 -8.65
N ALA A 274 -11.34 15.15 -7.72
CA ALA A 274 -12.58 15.87 -7.90
C ALA A 274 -12.48 17.28 -7.33
N GLU A 275 -13.29 18.20 -7.85
CA GLU A 275 -13.39 19.58 -7.37
C GLU A 275 -14.66 19.72 -6.55
N ALA A 276 -14.63 20.58 -5.53
CA ALA A 276 -15.83 20.87 -4.75
C ALA A 276 -16.94 21.43 -5.65
N ASN A 277 -18.17 20.95 -5.49
CA ASN A 277 -19.29 21.39 -6.33
C ASN A 277 -19.61 22.88 -6.17
N THR A 278 -19.36 23.44 -4.99
CA THR A 278 -19.62 24.85 -4.68
C THR A 278 -18.38 25.74 -4.82
N ASP A 279 -17.21 25.14 -5.06
CA ASP A 279 -15.93 25.85 -5.13
C ASP A 279 -14.94 25.10 -6.02
N GLY A 280 -14.89 25.47 -7.31
CA GLY A 280 -13.98 24.86 -8.28
C GLY A 280 -12.49 25.11 -8.01
N GLU A 281 -12.17 26.04 -7.10
CA GLU A 281 -10.79 26.33 -6.70
C GLU A 281 -10.29 25.45 -5.55
N HIS A 282 -11.17 24.60 -5.00
CA HIS A 282 -10.87 23.59 -3.98
C HIS A 282 -10.88 22.17 -4.57
N PRO A 283 -9.73 21.71 -5.14
CA PRO A 283 -9.56 20.35 -5.58
C PRO A 283 -9.27 19.41 -4.40
N PHE A 284 -9.74 18.17 -4.54
CA PHE A 284 -9.49 17.07 -3.62
C PHE A 284 -8.92 15.86 -4.36
N LEU A 285 -8.01 15.15 -3.70
CA LEU A 285 -7.61 13.80 -4.06
C LEU A 285 -8.44 12.83 -3.23
N TYR A 286 -9.05 11.86 -3.89
CA TYR A 286 -9.64 10.72 -3.24
C TYR A 286 -8.71 9.52 -3.37
N ALA A 287 -8.43 8.86 -2.25
CA ALA A 287 -7.58 7.68 -2.16
C ALA A 287 -8.42 6.50 -1.65
N MET A 288 -8.59 5.48 -2.48
CA MET A 288 -9.41 4.31 -2.19
C MET A 288 -8.52 3.13 -1.80
N ARG A 289 -8.82 2.52 -0.67
CA ARG A 289 -8.21 1.28 -0.19
C ARG A 289 -9.29 0.25 0.12
N GLY A 290 -8.92 -1.02 0.05
CA GLY A 290 -9.82 -2.09 0.45
C GLY A 290 -9.05 -3.34 0.79
N PHE A 291 -9.75 -4.30 1.37
CA PHE A 291 -9.13 -5.39 2.09
C PHE A 291 -9.03 -6.63 1.21
N ARG A 292 -7.99 -7.43 1.42
CA ARG A 292 -7.84 -8.68 0.66
C ARG A 292 -8.84 -9.75 1.10
N PHE A 293 -9.17 -9.79 2.39
CA PHE A 293 -10.01 -10.83 2.98
C PHE A 293 -11.33 -10.29 3.53
N ALA A 294 -11.68 -9.03 3.27
CA ALA A 294 -12.94 -8.45 3.70
C ALA A 294 -13.67 -7.77 2.56
N ALA A 295 -14.99 -7.90 2.57
CA ALA A 295 -15.83 -7.10 1.71
C ALA A 295 -15.78 -5.63 2.16
N GLY A 296 -15.70 -4.78 1.16
CA GLY A 296 -15.79 -3.34 1.26
C GLY A 296 -14.54 -2.62 0.82
N TRP A 297 -14.70 -1.33 0.66
CA TRP A 297 -13.61 -0.40 0.44
C TRP A 297 -13.90 0.91 1.17
N VAL A 298 -12.84 1.61 1.52
CA VAL A 298 -12.90 2.93 2.15
C VAL A 298 -12.25 3.93 1.22
N LEU A 299 -12.90 5.08 1.08
CA LEU A 299 -12.52 6.20 0.25
C LEU A 299 -12.21 7.39 1.15
N HIS A 300 -10.93 7.74 1.18
CA HIS A 300 -10.39 8.85 1.96
C HIS A 300 -10.27 10.10 1.10
N LYS A 301 -10.39 11.26 1.73
CA LYS A 301 -10.36 12.57 1.07
C LYS A 301 -9.14 13.36 1.56
N ILE A 302 -8.43 13.95 0.62
CA ILE A 302 -7.21 14.72 0.87
C ILE A 302 -7.35 16.07 0.17
N ASP A 303 -7.12 17.15 0.90
CA ASP A 303 -7.19 18.51 0.37
C ASP A 303 -5.98 18.83 -0.52
N LEU A 304 -6.23 19.32 -1.73
CA LEU A 304 -5.19 19.73 -2.68
C LEU A 304 -5.13 21.25 -2.90
N SER A 305 -5.90 22.04 -2.14
CA SER A 305 -5.85 23.49 -2.14
C SER A 305 -4.63 24.03 -1.40
N THR A 306 -4.27 25.29 -1.63
CA THR A 306 -3.00 25.85 -1.12
C THR A 306 -2.95 26.01 0.39
N ALA A 307 -4.07 26.36 1.03
CA ALA A 307 -4.08 26.67 2.47
C ALA A 307 -3.90 25.41 3.34
N THR A 308 -4.39 24.28 2.84
CA THR A 308 -4.54 23.01 3.57
C THR A 308 -3.96 21.85 2.75
N PHE A 309 -3.00 22.14 1.86
CA PHE A 309 -2.46 21.14 0.95
C PHE A 309 -1.93 19.92 1.68
N GLY A 310 -2.43 18.75 1.29
CA GLY A 310 -2.06 17.47 1.86
C GLY A 310 -2.61 17.22 3.25
N THR A 311 -3.67 17.92 3.66
CA THR A 311 -4.44 17.54 4.86
C THR A 311 -5.24 16.27 4.57
N PHE A 312 -5.09 15.26 5.42
CA PHE A 312 -5.93 14.07 5.44
C PHE A 312 -7.21 14.36 6.24
N GLU A 313 -8.36 14.35 5.57
CA GLU A 313 -9.62 14.72 6.20
C GLU A 313 -10.08 13.68 7.23
N ALA A 314 -10.72 14.12 8.32
CA ALA A 314 -11.05 13.29 9.48
C ALA A 314 -12.12 12.21 9.24
N SER A 315 -12.88 12.33 8.15
CA SER A 315 -13.97 11.41 7.80
C SER A 315 -13.66 10.67 6.50
N SER A 316 -14.29 9.51 6.31
CA SER A 316 -14.16 8.70 5.10
C SER A 316 -15.53 8.22 4.60
N LEU A 317 -15.62 7.95 3.30
CA LEU A 317 -16.77 7.28 2.69
C LEU A 317 -16.47 5.79 2.57
N ALA A 318 -17.48 4.92 2.62
CA ALA A 318 -17.27 3.48 2.50
C ALA A 318 -18.40 2.77 1.75
N GLU A 319 -18.07 1.65 1.11
CA GLU A 319 -18.98 0.61 0.65
C GLU A 319 -18.62 -0.68 1.38
N THR A 320 -19.62 -1.43 1.85
CA THR A 320 -19.45 -2.61 2.70
C THR A 320 -19.73 -3.93 1.96
N ASN A 321 -20.33 -3.86 0.77
CA ASN A 321 -20.79 -5.04 0.04
C ASN A 321 -19.85 -5.46 -1.11
N ALA A 322 -18.98 -4.55 -1.58
CA ALA A 322 -18.09 -4.85 -2.69
C ALA A 322 -16.99 -5.82 -2.25
N PRO A 323 -16.78 -7.00 -2.87
CA PRO A 323 -15.76 -7.98 -2.44
C PRO A 323 -14.36 -7.38 -2.39
N PHE A 324 -14.04 -6.50 -3.35
CA PHE A 324 -12.76 -5.87 -3.50
C PHE A 324 -12.94 -4.42 -3.97
N PRO A 325 -11.99 -3.52 -3.66
CA PRO A 325 -11.89 -2.22 -4.31
C PRO A 325 -11.76 -2.39 -5.83
N GLY A 326 -12.61 -1.67 -6.54
CA GLY A 326 -12.71 -1.69 -8.00
C GLY A 326 -12.25 -0.39 -8.65
N GLN A 327 -11.81 -0.45 -9.91
CA GLN A 327 -11.38 0.76 -10.60
C GLN A 327 -12.56 1.73 -10.81
N PRO A 328 -12.49 2.98 -10.31
CA PRO A 328 -13.52 3.99 -10.53
C PRO A 328 -13.40 4.66 -11.91
N ALA A 329 -14.49 5.26 -12.40
CA ALA A 329 -14.49 5.98 -13.67
C ALA A 329 -15.26 7.31 -13.59
N LYS A 330 -14.73 8.34 -14.25
CA LYS A 330 -15.40 9.64 -14.40
C LYS A 330 -16.35 9.61 -15.59
N PHE A 331 -17.63 9.86 -15.37
CA PHE A 331 -18.65 9.89 -16.42
C PHE A 331 -19.72 10.95 -16.13
N LYS A 332 -20.03 11.77 -17.13
CA LYS A 332 -20.97 12.91 -17.03
C LYS A 332 -20.68 13.84 -15.84
N GLY A 333 -19.40 14.11 -15.59
CA GLY A 333 -18.95 15.01 -14.52
C GLY A 333 -18.90 14.38 -13.13
N PHE A 334 -19.35 13.13 -12.95
CA PHE A 334 -19.33 12.45 -11.66
C PHE A 334 -18.35 11.28 -11.66
N TRP A 335 -17.81 10.96 -10.48
CA TRP A 335 -17.11 9.71 -10.26
C TRP A 335 -18.09 8.60 -9.92
N TRP A 336 -17.94 7.48 -10.61
CA TRP A 336 -18.68 6.25 -10.38
C TRP A 336 -17.74 5.19 -9.83
N LEU A 337 -18.12 4.61 -8.69
CA LEU A 337 -17.34 3.63 -7.95
C LEU A 337 -18.02 2.26 -8.05
N PRO A 338 -17.28 1.19 -8.36
CA PRO A 338 -17.81 -0.17 -8.38
C PRO A 338 -18.35 -0.60 -7.00
N ALA A 339 -19.44 -1.37 -7.00
CA ALA A 339 -20.10 -1.84 -5.78
C ALA A 339 -20.21 -3.38 -5.70
N GLY A 340 -19.66 -4.10 -6.68
CA GLY A 340 -19.75 -5.56 -6.79
C GLY A 340 -20.82 -6.02 -7.78
N ASN A 341 -21.02 -7.34 -7.84
CA ASN A 341 -21.81 -8.01 -8.87
C ASN A 341 -23.31 -7.71 -8.80
N ASP A 342 -23.93 -7.70 -7.62
CA ASP A 342 -25.39 -7.52 -7.46
C ASP A 342 -25.82 -6.06 -7.22
N TYR A 343 -24.87 -5.13 -7.16
CA TYR A 343 -25.10 -3.80 -6.61
C TYR A 343 -24.93 -2.71 -7.67
N THR A 344 -25.79 -1.70 -7.62
CA THR A 344 -25.65 -0.51 -8.45
C THR A 344 -24.32 0.19 -8.15
N PRO A 345 -23.51 0.56 -9.17
CA PRO A 345 -22.35 1.41 -8.97
C PRO A 345 -22.69 2.69 -8.22
N ARG A 346 -21.86 3.08 -7.26
CA ARG A 346 -22.08 4.25 -6.42
C ARG A 346 -21.63 5.51 -7.12
N LYS A 347 -22.42 6.57 -6.99
CA LYS A 347 -22.11 7.88 -7.55
C LYS A 347 -21.63 8.81 -6.43
N LEU A 348 -20.44 9.38 -6.59
CA LEU A 348 -20.05 10.55 -5.79
C LEU A 348 -20.78 11.77 -6.37
N SER A 349 -21.95 12.08 -5.81
CA SER A 349 -22.89 13.06 -6.35
C SER A 349 -22.66 14.46 -5.82
N VAL A 350 -22.09 14.57 -4.60
CA VAL A 350 -21.66 15.82 -3.98
C VAL A 350 -20.24 15.67 -3.45
N VAL A 351 -19.41 16.66 -3.76
CA VAL A 351 -18.08 16.93 -3.24
C VAL A 351 -18.17 18.25 -2.49
N GLY A 352 -18.20 18.19 -1.16
CA GLY A 352 -18.21 19.36 -0.30
C GLY A 352 -16.82 19.97 -0.13
N THR A 353 -16.74 21.18 0.43
CA THR A 353 -15.45 21.86 0.71
C THR A 353 -14.84 21.46 2.06
N GLY A 354 -15.51 20.63 2.85
CA GLY A 354 -15.00 20.13 4.13
C GLY A 354 -14.52 18.68 4.04
N ASP A 355 -14.51 18.01 5.18
CA ASP A 355 -14.20 16.58 5.26
C ASP A 355 -15.20 15.71 4.47
N ALA A 356 -14.96 14.41 4.42
CA ALA A 356 -15.80 13.49 3.65
C ALA A 356 -17.25 13.39 4.18
N SER A 357 -17.58 13.90 5.37
CA SER A 357 -18.97 13.94 5.86
C SER A 357 -19.83 14.94 5.08
N THR A 358 -19.20 15.89 4.40
CA THR A 358 -19.85 16.87 3.52
C THR A 358 -20.07 16.37 2.10
N ASP A 359 -19.52 15.20 1.78
CA ASP A 359 -19.71 14.55 0.48
C ASP A 359 -20.98 13.70 0.47
N THR A 360 -21.49 13.40 -0.72
CA THR A 360 -22.59 12.44 -0.89
C THR A 360 -22.15 11.33 -1.82
N LEU A 361 -22.02 10.14 -1.26
CA LEU A 361 -21.86 8.89 -2.00
C LEU A 361 -23.22 8.20 -2.05
N ASP A 362 -23.88 8.26 -3.21
CA ASP A 362 -25.23 7.71 -3.41
C ASP A 362 -25.27 6.22 -3.02
N THR A 363 -26.39 5.78 -2.45
CA THR A 363 -26.57 4.39 -2.03
C THR A 363 -26.57 3.43 -3.21
N SER A 364 -25.99 2.24 -3.01
CA SER A 364 -26.12 1.13 -3.94
C SER A 364 -27.47 0.43 -3.75
N ALA A 365 -28.08 -0.04 -4.84
CA ALA A 365 -29.31 -0.83 -4.79
C ALA A 365 -29.00 -2.30 -5.13
N ASN A 366 -29.71 -3.23 -4.48
CA ASN A 366 -29.68 -4.66 -4.74
C ASN A 366 -31.15 -5.17 -4.80
N PRO A 367 -31.56 -5.89 -5.86
CA PRO A 367 -30.74 -6.36 -6.98
C PRO A 367 -30.51 -5.30 -8.05
N PHE A 368 -29.32 -5.30 -8.63
CA PHE A 368 -28.97 -4.51 -9.81
C PHE A 368 -28.20 -5.37 -10.80
N VAL A 369 -28.67 -5.41 -12.05
CA VAL A 369 -28.03 -6.17 -13.13
C VAL A 369 -27.53 -5.17 -14.17
N PRO A 370 -26.24 -5.19 -14.56
CA PRO A 370 -25.25 -6.26 -14.34
C PRO A 370 -24.21 -6.01 -13.22
N GLY A 371 -24.37 -4.96 -12.41
CA GLY A 371 -23.34 -4.56 -11.43
C GLY A 371 -21.99 -4.23 -12.06
N ALA A 372 -20.95 -4.06 -11.22
CA ALA A 372 -19.57 -3.86 -11.68
C ALA A 372 -18.55 -4.07 -10.56
N ASP A 373 -17.44 -4.73 -10.89
CA ASP A 373 -16.18 -4.78 -10.13
C ASP A 373 -15.15 -3.77 -10.63
N HIS A 374 -15.18 -3.41 -11.91
CA HIS A 374 -14.35 -2.34 -12.49
C HIS A 374 -15.16 -1.51 -13.45
N LEU A 375 -14.87 -0.21 -13.52
CA LEU A 375 -15.49 0.71 -14.46
C LEU A 375 -14.44 1.41 -15.32
N VAL A 376 -14.82 1.69 -16.56
CA VAL A 376 -14.07 2.57 -17.45
C VAL A 376 -15.01 3.40 -18.30
N ALA A 377 -14.65 4.67 -18.49
CA ALA A 377 -15.34 5.55 -19.41
C ALA A 377 -14.72 5.48 -20.80
N PHE A 378 -15.56 5.49 -21.83
CA PHE A 378 -15.11 5.62 -23.21
C PHE A 378 -16.17 6.32 -24.06
N GLY A 379 -15.78 7.42 -24.71
CA GLY A 379 -16.72 8.31 -25.37
C GLY A 379 -17.84 8.78 -24.42
N ASN A 380 -19.09 8.66 -24.85
CA ASN A 380 -20.28 8.99 -24.05
C ASN A 380 -20.91 7.75 -23.39
N GLN A 381 -20.09 6.75 -23.04
CA GLN A 381 -20.50 5.49 -22.43
C GLN A 381 -19.60 5.11 -21.25
N LEU A 382 -20.06 4.12 -20.49
CA LEU A 382 -19.30 3.37 -19.49
C LEU A 382 -19.27 1.90 -19.90
N ALA A 383 -18.19 1.20 -19.55
CA ALA A 383 -18.18 -0.26 -19.46
C ALA A 383 -17.97 -0.67 -18.01
N GLY A 384 -18.66 -1.72 -17.61
CA GLY A 384 -18.47 -2.41 -16.34
C GLY A 384 -17.97 -3.83 -16.61
N SER A 385 -16.97 -4.25 -15.86
CA SER A 385 -16.56 -5.66 -15.77
C SER A 385 -17.05 -6.24 -14.47
N VAL A 386 -17.53 -7.47 -14.49
CA VAL A 386 -18.02 -8.17 -13.30
C VAL A 386 -17.64 -9.66 -13.35
N LYS A 387 -17.15 -10.20 -12.23
CA LYS A 387 -16.92 -11.64 -12.07
C LYS A 387 -18.27 -12.37 -11.96
N GLU A 388 -18.37 -13.56 -12.52
CA GLU A 388 -19.54 -14.43 -12.33
C GLU A 388 -19.68 -14.83 -10.86
N GLY A 389 -20.91 -14.81 -10.37
CA GLY A 389 -21.25 -15.38 -9.08
C GLY A 389 -21.10 -16.90 -9.08
N VAL A 390 -19.94 -17.42 -8.65
CA VAL A 390 -19.73 -18.87 -8.44
C VAL A 390 -19.61 -19.13 -6.94
N SER A 391 -20.52 -19.93 -6.38
CA SER A 391 -20.42 -20.35 -4.98
C SER A 391 -19.28 -21.35 -4.77
N GLY A 392 -18.39 -21.13 -3.81
CA GLY A 392 -17.55 -22.21 -3.23
C GLY A 392 -16.12 -22.37 -3.75
N LEU A 393 -15.49 -21.36 -4.37
CA LEU A 393 -14.04 -21.39 -4.60
C LEU A 393 -13.27 -20.83 -3.38
N PRO A 394 -12.38 -21.60 -2.74
CA PRO A 394 -11.57 -21.13 -1.62
C PRO A 394 -10.63 -19.99 -2.04
N GLY A 395 -10.67 -18.86 -1.34
CA GLY A 395 -9.68 -17.78 -1.48
C GLY A 395 -10.05 -16.62 -2.41
N PHE A 396 -11.13 -16.71 -3.19
CA PHE A 396 -11.62 -15.56 -4.00
C PHE A 396 -13.14 -15.40 -3.89
N LEU A 397 -13.54 -14.30 -3.24
CA LEU A 397 -14.91 -13.91 -2.95
C LEU A 397 -15.74 -13.67 -4.24
N GLY A 398 -16.32 -14.72 -4.81
CA GLY A 398 -17.41 -14.57 -5.78
C GLY A 398 -18.69 -14.20 -5.04
N TYR A 399 -18.93 -12.91 -4.79
CA TYR A 399 -20.24 -12.45 -4.32
C TYR A 399 -21.07 -12.02 -5.52
N GLY A 400 -22.12 -12.78 -5.83
CA GLY A 400 -23.28 -12.27 -6.55
C GLY A 400 -24.10 -13.30 -7.28
N THR A 401 -25.18 -12.87 -7.92
CA THR A 401 -26.13 -13.71 -8.67
C THR A 401 -26.15 -13.41 -10.17
N ASN A 402 -25.49 -12.32 -10.60
CA ASN A 402 -25.42 -11.94 -12.00
C ASN A 402 -24.35 -12.74 -12.75
N SER A 403 -24.63 -12.99 -14.04
CA SER A 403 -23.66 -13.54 -14.99
C SER A 403 -22.41 -12.66 -15.08
N GLY A 404 -21.24 -13.29 -15.12
CA GLY A 404 -19.96 -12.60 -15.28
C GLY A 404 -19.71 -12.12 -16.71
N GLY A 405 -18.82 -11.14 -16.85
CA GLY A 405 -18.35 -10.61 -18.12
C GLY A 405 -18.36 -9.08 -18.17
N ILE A 406 -18.51 -8.54 -19.39
CA ILE A 406 -18.56 -7.11 -19.65
C ILE A 406 -19.96 -6.67 -20.00
N SER A 407 -20.35 -5.50 -19.50
CA SER A 407 -21.53 -4.77 -19.96
C SER A 407 -21.18 -3.36 -20.38
N VAL A 408 -21.94 -2.82 -21.34
CA VAL A 408 -21.73 -1.47 -21.86
C VAL A 408 -23.00 -0.65 -21.65
N LEU A 409 -22.85 0.48 -20.98
CA LEU A 409 -23.91 1.47 -20.82
C LEU A 409 -24.24 2.08 -22.18
N GLN A 410 -25.52 2.18 -22.53
CA GLN A 410 -25.95 2.88 -23.74
C GLN A 410 -25.43 4.32 -23.78
N VAL A 411 -25.29 4.89 -24.97
CA VAL A 411 -24.79 6.26 -25.17
C VAL A 411 -25.63 7.25 -24.37
N GLY A 412 -25.00 7.96 -23.45
CA GLY A 412 -25.69 8.94 -22.60
C GLY A 412 -26.69 8.30 -21.62
N GLY A 413 -26.60 7.00 -21.34
CA GLY A 413 -27.40 6.35 -20.30
C GLY A 413 -27.11 6.91 -18.91
N ALA A 414 -28.02 6.69 -17.97
CA ALA A 414 -27.78 6.86 -16.54
C ALA A 414 -27.20 5.55 -15.97
N PRO A 415 -25.99 5.55 -15.36
CA PRO A 415 -25.36 4.32 -14.85
C PRO A 415 -26.15 3.65 -13.73
N ALA A 416 -26.93 4.40 -12.95
CA ALA A 416 -27.78 3.89 -11.88
C ALA A 416 -29.09 3.24 -12.36
N THR A 417 -29.30 3.07 -13.67
CA THR A 417 -30.52 2.50 -14.23
C THR A 417 -30.19 1.22 -15.00
N ALA A 418 -30.58 0.06 -14.46
CA ALA A 418 -30.23 -1.26 -14.98
C ALA A 418 -30.56 -1.42 -16.48
N THR A 419 -31.73 -0.97 -16.93
CA THR A 419 -32.17 -1.07 -18.33
C THR A 419 -31.34 -0.26 -19.33
N ASN A 420 -30.47 0.63 -18.85
CA ASN A 420 -29.54 1.36 -19.72
C ASN A 420 -28.27 0.57 -20.04
N TRP A 421 -27.99 -0.51 -19.31
CA TRP A 421 -26.86 -1.38 -19.57
C TRP A 421 -27.24 -2.43 -20.61
N GLY A 422 -26.37 -2.62 -21.59
CA GLY A 422 -26.49 -3.71 -22.55
C GLY A 422 -26.34 -5.07 -21.86
N SER A 423 -26.76 -6.12 -22.56
CA SER A 423 -26.55 -7.50 -22.11
C SER A 423 -25.08 -7.78 -21.83
N VAL A 424 -24.81 -8.53 -20.77
CA VAL A 424 -23.46 -9.01 -20.45
C VAL A 424 -22.96 -9.92 -21.58
N PHE A 425 -21.70 -9.77 -21.97
CA PHE A 425 -21.02 -10.66 -22.91
C PHE A 425 -19.66 -11.10 -22.33
N PRO A 426 -19.22 -12.34 -22.63
CA PRO A 426 -17.99 -12.87 -22.06
C PRO A 426 -16.74 -12.22 -22.66
N VAL A 427 -15.73 -11.99 -21.82
CA VAL A 427 -14.39 -11.54 -22.20
C VAL A 427 -13.40 -12.29 -21.31
N GLY A 428 -12.66 -13.25 -21.88
CA GLY A 428 -11.90 -14.23 -21.09
C GLY A 428 -12.80 -15.18 -20.29
N ASP A 429 -12.23 -15.83 -19.27
CA ASP A 429 -12.99 -16.63 -18.32
C ASP A 429 -13.83 -15.72 -17.40
N VAL A 430 -15.15 -15.82 -17.49
CA VAL A 430 -16.09 -14.99 -16.71
C VAL A 430 -16.12 -15.37 -15.24
N THR A 431 -15.61 -16.54 -14.87
CA THR A 431 -15.48 -16.97 -13.48
C THR A 431 -14.31 -16.29 -12.79
N ASP A 432 -13.42 -15.63 -13.56
CA ASP A 432 -12.32 -14.84 -13.04
C ASP A 432 -12.65 -13.35 -12.97
N ARG A 433 -12.06 -12.67 -11.99
CA ARG A 433 -12.16 -11.21 -11.88
C ARG A 433 -11.13 -10.59 -12.82
N ALA A 434 -11.55 -9.62 -13.63
CA ALA A 434 -10.62 -8.79 -14.39
C ALA A 434 -9.63 -8.10 -13.43
N ALA A 435 -8.35 -8.16 -13.74
CA ALA A 435 -7.33 -7.45 -12.97
C ALA A 435 -7.34 -5.94 -13.26
N GLY A 436 -7.64 -5.56 -14.50
CA GLY A 436 -7.64 -4.16 -14.92
C GLY A 436 -8.53 -3.90 -16.13
N LEU A 437 -9.02 -2.66 -16.25
CA LEU A 437 -9.92 -2.25 -17.31
C LEU A 437 -9.56 -0.83 -17.77
N THR A 438 -9.20 -0.62 -19.03
CA THR A 438 -8.79 0.70 -19.53
C THR A 438 -9.27 0.95 -20.95
N ASN A 439 -9.25 2.20 -21.40
CA ASN A 439 -9.63 2.57 -22.76
C ASN A 439 -8.48 3.31 -23.46
N ILE A 440 -8.25 2.97 -24.72
CA ILE A 440 -7.35 3.72 -25.58
C ILE A 440 -7.88 3.80 -27.00
N LYS A 441 -7.91 5.02 -27.56
CA LYS A 441 -8.32 5.31 -28.94
C LYS A 441 -9.67 4.68 -29.34
N GLY A 442 -10.63 4.60 -28.41
CA GLY A 442 -11.97 4.06 -28.67
C GLY A 442 -12.10 2.53 -28.61
N ALA A 443 -11.01 1.81 -28.32
CA ALA A 443 -11.02 0.40 -27.96
C ALA A 443 -10.85 0.26 -26.44
N THR A 444 -11.61 -0.64 -25.84
CA THR A 444 -11.52 -0.93 -24.41
C THR A 444 -10.77 -2.24 -24.21
N PHE A 445 -9.87 -2.25 -23.25
CA PHE A 445 -8.98 -3.36 -22.94
C PHE A 445 -9.26 -3.88 -21.54
N VAL A 446 -9.28 -5.20 -21.42
CA VAL A 446 -9.49 -5.91 -20.15
C VAL A 446 -8.28 -6.81 -19.95
N LEU A 447 -7.63 -6.69 -18.81
CA LEU A 447 -6.61 -7.64 -18.39
C LEU A 447 -7.32 -8.72 -17.56
N MET A 448 -7.39 -9.92 -18.10
CA MET A 448 -7.88 -11.12 -17.43
C MET A 448 -6.69 -11.98 -16.98
N PRO A 449 -6.86 -12.92 -16.04
CA PRO A 449 -5.77 -13.80 -15.63
C PRO A 449 -5.14 -14.55 -16.80
N ASP A 450 -5.90 -14.90 -17.85
CA ASP A 450 -5.44 -15.62 -19.03
C ASP A 450 -4.91 -14.73 -20.17
N GLY A 451 -4.97 -13.40 -20.03
CA GLY A 451 -4.35 -12.48 -20.99
C GLY A 451 -5.03 -11.13 -21.16
N LEU A 452 -4.56 -10.37 -22.14
CA LEU A 452 -5.11 -9.07 -22.52
C LEU A 452 -6.15 -9.26 -23.62
N TYR A 453 -7.37 -8.79 -23.36
CA TYR A 453 -8.48 -8.77 -24.29
C TYR A 453 -8.81 -7.35 -24.72
N SER A 454 -9.43 -7.21 -25.87
CA SER A 454 -10.06 -5.95 -26.29
C SER A 454 -11.48 -6.18 -26.73
N PHE A 455 -12.32 -5.18 -26.53
CA PHE A 455 -13.68 -5.16 -27.05
C PHE A 455 -14.07 -3.77 -27.55
N ASN A 456 -15.10 -3.75 -28.40
CA ASN A 456 -15.65 -2.51 -28.94
C ASN A 456 -17.04 -2.20 -28.36
N SER A 457 -17.61 -1.05 -28.73
CA SER A 457 -18.94 -0.61 -28.29
C SER A 457 -20.10 -1.53 -28.72
N LYS A 458 -19.86 -2.52 -29.59
CA LYS A 458 -20.84 -3.53 -30.02
C LYS A 458 -20.70 -4.86 -29.26
N GLY A 459 -19.84 -4.93 -28.25
CA GLY A 459 -19.61 -6.14 -27.45
C GLY A 459 -18.87 -7.26 -28.18
N ARG A 460 -18.15 -6.95 -29.27
CA ARG A 460 -17.27 -7.92 -29.90
C ARG A 460 -15.93 -7.91 -29.17
N ALA A 461 -15.63 -8.99 -28.49
CA ALA A 461 -14.38 -9.19 -27.78
C ALA A 461 -13.43 -10.14 -28.53
N GLY A 462 -12.13 -9.96 -28.33
CA GLY A 462 -11.11 -10.86 -28.84
C GLY A 462 -9.85 -10.81 -27.98
N LEU A 463 -9.17 -11.95 -27.88
CA LEU A 463 -7.85 -12.03 -27.27
C LEU A 463 -6.87 -11.22 -28.10
N VAL A 464 -6.15 -10.32 -27.44
CA VAL A 464 -5.09 -9.50 -28.03
C VAL A 464 -3.74 -10.20 -27.80
N HIS A 465 -3.48 -10.61 -26.56
CA HIS A 465 -2.27 -11.35 -26.18
C HIS A 465 -2.57 -12.33 -25.04
N GLY A 466 -2.34 -13.63 -25.26
CA GLY A 466 -2.55 -14.69 -24.24
C GLY A 466 -1.35 -14.97 -23.35
N GLU A 467 -0.13 -14.67 -23.80
CA GLU A 467 1.09 -14.97 -23.03
C GLU A 467 1.33 -14.02 -21.85
N LEU A 468 0.53 -12.96 -21.74
CA LEU A 468 0.56 -12.03 -20.60
C LEU A 468 -0.02 -12.66 -19.32
N GLY A 469 -0.75 -13.77 -19.44
CA GLY A 469 -1.57 -14.36 -18.36
C GLY A 469 -1.19 -15.77 -17.90
N ALA A 470 -0.16 -16.40 -18.45
CA ALA A 470 0.17 -17.76 -18.04
C ALA A 470 0.67 -17.88 -16.57
N TRP A 471 0.90 -16.75 -15.88
CA TRP A 471 1.54 -16.71 -14.57
C TRP A 471 0.58 -16.02 -13.60
N GLU A 472 -0.06 -16.81 -12.74
CA GLU A 472 -1.05 -16.38 -11.76
C GLU A 472 -0.62 -15.07 -11.10
N ASN A 473 -1.33 -13.99 -11.44
CA ASN A 473 -1.01 -12.68 -10.93
C ASN A 473 -1.28 -12.65 -9.42
N THR A 474 -0.27 -12.29 -8.63
CA THR A 474 -0.43 -12.11 -7.18
C THR A 474 -1.43 -10.99 -6.87
N HIS A 475 -1.57 -10.00 -7.75
CA HIS A 475 -2.44 -8.86 -7.56
C HIS A 475 -3.83 -9.04 -8.18
N ILE A 476 -4.85 -8.84 -7.35
CA ILE A 476 -6.28 -8.83 -7.75
C ILE A 476 -6.63 -7.56 -8.58
N ASN A 477 -5.83 -6.50 -8.46
CA ASN A 477 -5.98 -5.22 -9.14
C ASN A 477 -4.67 -4.83 -9.82
N VAL A 478 -4.72 -4.54 -11.12
CA VAL A 478 -3.61 -4.06 -11.94
C VAL A 478 -4.09 -2.84 -12.73
N PRO A 479 -3.86 -1.62 -12.24
CA PRO A 479 -4.22 -0.41 -12.97
C PRO A 479 -3.35 -0.33 -14.23
N MET A 480 -4.01 -0.30 -15.39
CA MET A 480 -3.36 -0.08 -16.68
C MET A 480 -3.40 1.41 -17.03
N SER A 481 -2.22 1.99 -17.24
CA SER A 481 -2.07 3.40 -17.61
C SER A 481 -1.94 3.57 -19.12
N THR A 482 -2.34 4.74 -19.63
CA THR A 482 -2.17 5.08 -21.05
C THR A 482 -0.94 5.97 -21.26
N TYR A 483 0.02 5.54 -22.06
CA TYR A 483 1.23 6.32 -22.36
C TYR A 483 1.46 6.41 -23.87
N LYS A 484 1.64 7.61 -24.40
CA LYS A 484 2.00 7.86 -25.82
C LYS A 484 1.22 7.04 -26.85
N GLY A 485 -0.07 6.79 -26.61
CA GLY A 485 -0.93 6.05 -27.53
C GLY A 485 -0.86 4.52 -27.42
N GLY A 486 -0.16 3.99 -26.40
CA GLY A 486 -0.18 2.60 -25.95
C GLY A 486 -0.60 2.46 -24.47
N LEU A 487 -0.52 1.24 -23.97
CA LEU A 487 -0.85 0.83 -22.60
C LEU A 487 0.42 0.46 -21.85
N VAL A 488 0.53 0.92 -20.61
CA VAL A 488 1.53 0.48 -19.63
C VAL A 488 0.82 -0.50 -18.70
N ILE A 489 1.31 -1.73 -18.66
CA ILE A 489 0.72 -2.85 -17.94
C ILE A 489 1.72 -3.34 -16.91
N SER A 490 1.39 -3.21 -15.63
CA SER A 490 2.19 -3.70 -14.51
C SER A 490 1.90 -5.17 -14.27
N LEU A 491 2.84 -6.05 -14.64
CA LEU A 491 2.74 -7.48 -14.33
C LEU A 491 3.81 -7.85 -13.29
N PRO A 492 3.58 -8.91 -12.49
CA PRO A 492 4.63 -9.47 -11.63
C PRO A 492 5.88 -9.89 -12.42
N SER A 493 5.73 -10.24 -13.70
CA SER A 493 6.81 -10.62 -14.61
C SER A 493 7.58 -9.45 -15.23
N GLY A 494 7.07 -8.22 -15.07
CA GLY A 494 7.69 -7.01 -15.58
C GLY A 494 6.69 -5.94 -15.98
N LEU A 495 7.21 -4.75 -16.26
CA LEU A 495 6.45 -3.64 -16.82
C LEU A 495 6.44 -3.70 -18.35
N ILE A 496 5.25 -3.78 -18.93
CA ILE A 496 5.06 -3.95 -20.38
C ILE A 496 4.45 -2.69 -20.98
N PHE A 497 4.99 -2.27 -22.12
CA PHE A 497 4.39 -1.26 -22.98
C PHE A 497 3.82 -1.90 -24.24
N TYR A 498 2.52 -1.74 -24.45
CA TYR A 498 1.80 -2.31 -25.58
C TYR A 498 1.14 -1.21 -26.41
N VAL A 499 1.54 -1.08 -27.68
CA VAL A 499 0.85 -0.22 -28.65
C VAL A 499 -0.10 -1.10 -29.47
N PRO A 500 -1.40 -0.75 -29.58
CA PRO A 500 -2.34 -1.56 -30.35
C PRO A 500 -1.87 -1.86 -31.78
N GLY A 501 -1.68 -3.15 -32.08
CA GLY A 501 -1.20 -3.64 -33.38
C GLY A 501 0.30 -3.90 -33.47
N GLU A 502 1.07 -3.63 -32.40
CA GLU A 502 2.51 -3.93 -32.30
C GLU A 502 2.76 -5.02 -31.26
N GLU A 503 3.94 -5.64 -31.27
CA GLU A 503 4.31 -6.58 -30.22
C GLU A 503 4.57 -5.84 -28.90
N PRO A 504 4.10 -6.36 -27.73
CA PRO A 504 4.41 -5.76 -26.44
C PRO A 504 5.91 -5.79 -26.18
N ILE A 505 6.44 -4.68 -25.67
CA ILE A 505 7.84 -4.58 -25.28
C ILE A 505 7.95 -4.42 -23.77
N SER A 506 8.90 -5.12 -23.14
CA SER A 506 9.26 -4.80 -21.76
C SER A 506 9.86 -3.40 -21.72
N ILE A 507 9.51 -2.64 -20.69
CA ILE A 507 10.08 -1.33 -20.35
C ILE A 507 10.52 -1.29 -18.88
N SER A 508 10.62 -2.45 -18.23
CA SER A 508 10.98 -2.58 -16.82
C SER A 508 12.43 -2.17 -16.53
N VAL A 509 12.74 -2.04 -15.23
CA VAL A 509 14.12 -1.99 -14.75
C VAL A 509 14.84 -3.27 -15.20
N GLY A 510 16.07 -3.15 -15.71
CA GLY A 510 16.92 -4.29 -16.08
C GLY A 510 16.77 -4.87 -17.49
N LYS A 511 15.96 -4.26 -18.38
CA LYS A 511 15.76 -4.69 -19.79
C LYS A 511 17.06 -4.96 -20.58
N GLY A 512 18.19 -4.38 -20.19
CA GLY A 512 19.50 -4.53 -20.85
C GLY A 512 20.43 -5.60 -20.26
N MET A 513 20.03 -6.34 -19.22
CA MET A 513 20.93 -7.30 -18.57
C MET A 513 20.88 -8.69 -19.20
N PRO A 514 22.03 -9.34 -19.47
CA PRO A 514 22.07 -10.77 -19.71
C PRO A 514 21.57 -11.51 -18.47
N LEU A 515 20.53 -12.33 -18.62
CA LEU A 515 20.07 -13.28 -17.60
C LEU A 515 21.26 -14.15 -17.15
N GLY A 516 21.87 -13.86 -15.99
CA GLY A 516 22.94 -14.69 -15.44
C GLY A 516 24.05 -14.00 -14.64
N SER A 517 24.12 -12.67 -14.59
CA SER A 517 25.08 -11.99 -13.70
C SER A 517 24.44 -11.63 -12.36
N MET A 518 24.59 -12.50 -11.36
CA MET A 518 24.26 -12.13 -9.98
C MET A 518 25.14 -10.96 -9.51
N PRO A 519 24.57 -9.91 -8.90
CA PRO A 519 25.37 -8.86 -8.27
C PRO A 519 26.15 -9.40 -7.07
N ALA A 520 27.16 -8.66 -6.61
CA ALA A 520 27.93 -9.03 -5.43
C ALA A 520 27.04 -9.04 -4.16
N SER A 521 27.40 -9.89 -3.19
CA SER A 521 26.75 -9.95 -1.88
C SER A 521 26.66 -8.56 -1.24
N GLY A 522 25.46 -8.13 -0.87
CA GLY A 522 25.20 -6.82 -0.25
C GLY A 522 24.55 -5.77 -1.17
N VAL A 523 24.49 -6.01 -2.49
CA VAL A 523 23.80 -5.13 -3.44
C VAL A 523 22.39 -5.68 -3.70
N SER A 524 21.35 -4.87 -3.50
CA SER A 524 19.97 -5.20 -3.85
C SER A 524 19.83 -5.32 -5.38
N GLU A 525 19.58 -6.54 -5.86
CA GLU A 525 19.30 -6.78 -7.27
C GLU A 525 18.01 -6.05 -7.69
N LEU A 526 18.08 -5.19 -8.72
CA LEU A 526 16.91 -4.59 -9.35
C LEU A 526 16.54 -5.39 -10.61
N HIS A 527 16.20 -6.66 -10.43
CA HIS A 527 15.71 -7.52 -11.51
C HIS A 527 14.64 -8.47 -11.00
N GLY A 528 13.60 -8.70 -11.80
CA GLY A 528 12.54 -9.65 -11.47
C GLY A 528 11.68 -9.26 -10.27
N GLY A 529 11.67 -7.97 -9.88
CA GLY A 529 10.77 -7.45 -8.86
C GLY A 529 9.34 -7.28 -9.36
N ILE A 530 8.44 -6.99 -8.44
CA ILE A 530 7.01 -6.83 -8.70
C ILE A 530 6.69 -5.36 -8.98
N HIS A 531 5.98 -5.09 -10.08
CA HIS A 531 5.44 -3.78 -10.39
C HIS A 531 4.00 -3.70 -9.87
N HIS A 532 3.75 -2.85 -8.87
CA HIS A 532 2.41 -2.77 -8.26
C HIS A 532 1.44 -1.92 -9.08
N SER A 533 1.83 -0.70 -9.44
CA SER A 533 0.97 0.22 -10.16
C SER A 533 1.78 1.21 -10.98
N THR A 534 1.12 1.81 -11.97
CA THR A 534 1.67 2.95 -12.71
C THR A 534 0.66 4.09 -12.82
N ASP A 535 1.18 5.31 -12.86
CA ASP A 535 0.47 6.46 -13.42
C ASP A 535 1.37 7.19 -14.43
N THR A 536 0.75 7.92 -15.34
CA THR A 536 1.46 8.54 -16.47
C THR A 536 1.03 9.98 -16.65
N VAL A 537 2.01 10.83 -16.98
CA VAL A 537 1.79 12.25 -17.20
C VAL A 537 2.90 12.80 -18.09
N ALA A 538 2.53 13.59 -19.09
CA ALA A 538 3.47 14.18 -20.06
C ALA A 538 4.42 13.14 -20.71
N ASN A 539 5.70 13.15 -20.32
CA ASN A 539 6.74 12.24 -20.81
C ASN A 539 7.15 11.19 -19.77
N PHE A 540 6.55 11.22 -18.58
CA PHE A 540 6.96 10.42 -17.44
C PHE A 540 5.95 9.30 -17.14
N ILE A 541 6.50 8.18 -16.71
CA ILE A 541 5.82 7.05 -16.09
C ILE A 541 6.26 7.03 -14.64
N TYR A 542 5.33 6.94 -13.71
CA TYR A 542 5.62 6.74 -12.30
C TYR A 542 5.17 5.35 -11.91
N GLU A 543 5.95 4.67 -11.08
CA GLU A 543 5.60 3.34 -10.61
C GLU A 543 6.03 3.06 -9.18
N VAL A 544 5.32 2.12 -8.57
CA VAL A 544 5.75 1.46 -7.35
C VAL A 544 6.36 0.12 -7.73
N TYR A 545 7.66 -0.05 -7.45
CA TYR A 545 8.43 -1.25 -7.74
C TYR A 545 8.91 -1.91 -6.45
N GLN A 546 8.62 -3.19 -6.27
CA GLN A 546 9.06 -4.00 -5.13
C GLN A 546 10.19 -4.93 -5.60
N PRO A 547 11.47 -4.62 -5.30
CA PRO A 547 12.59 -5.40 -5.82
C PRO A 547 12.58 -6.85 -5.36
N ASN A 548 12.06 -7.14 -4.17
CA ASN A 548 11.96 -8.48 -3.61
C ASN A 548 10.52 -8.75 -3.14
N SER A 549 9.87 -9.72 -3.77
CA SER A 549 8.48 -10.11 -3.50
C SER A 549 8.21 -10.57 -2.07
N SER A 550 9.23 -11.04 -1.34
CA SER A 550 9.12 -11.46 0.06
C SER A 550 9.37 -10.33 1.06
N SER A 551 9.69 -9.12 0.60
CA SER A 551 10.04 -7.97 1.43
C SER A 551 9.00 -6.87 1.30
N THR A 552 8.71 -6.17 2.40
CA THR A 552 7.87 -4.97 2.37
C THR A 552 8.57 -3.74 1.79
N ASN A 553 9.86 -3.84 1.43
CA ASN A 553 10.58 -2.72 0.85
C ASN A 553 10.19 -2.54 -0.63
N ALA A 554 9.80 -1.31 -0.98
CA ALA A 554 9.51 -0.89 -2.34
C ALA A 554 10.25 0.42 -2.68
N LEU A 555 10.24 0.77 -3.96
CA LEU A 555 10.80 2.01 -4.50
C LEU A 555 9.72 2.74 -5.27
N LEU A 556 9.70 4.07 -5.14
CA LEU A 556 8.96 4.95 -6.01
C LEU A 556 9.86 5.35 -7.17
N LEU A 557 9.55 4.88 -8.38
CA LEU A 557 10.36 5.10 -9.56
C LEU A 557 9.73 6.10 -10.52
N CYS A 558 10.58 6.76 -11.30
CA CYS A 558 10.21 7.60 -12.43
C CYS A 558 10.92 7.10 -13.69
N GLY A 559 10.14 6.76 -14.71
CA GLY A 559 10.57 6.30 -16.02
C GLY A 559 10.32 7.35 -17.09
N TYR A 560 11.25 7.53 -18.02
CA TYR A 560 11.07 8.37 -19.21
C TYR A 560 11.88 7.84 -20.38
N ALA A 561 11.46 8.15 -21.60
CA ALA A 561 12.14 7.69 -22.81
C ALA A 561 13.14 8.74 -23.32
N VAL A 562 14.36 8.30 -23.63
CA VAL A 562 15.40 9.07 -24.33
C VAL A 562 15.90 8.23 -25.49
N ASP A 563 15.85 8.77 -26.71
CA ASP A 563 16.27 8.07 -27.94
C ASP A 563 15.66 6.67 -28.14
N GLY A 564 14.43 6.46 -27.62
CA GLY A 564 13.70 5.20 -27.72
C GLY A 564 13.98 4.18 -26.59
N GLU A 565 14.94 4.46 -25.72
CA GLU A 565 15.23 3.65 -24.54
C GLU A 565 14.57 4.25 -23.29
N PHE A 566 14.06 3.39 -22.42
CA PHE A 566 13.47 3.81 -21.15
C PHE A 566 14.53 3.86 -20.06
N ILE A 567 14.53 4.98 -19.35
CA ILE A 567 15.45 5.31 -18.27
C ILE A 567 14.66 5.39 -16.98
N TRP A 568 15.16 4.72 -15.94
CA TRP A 568 14.52 4.69 -14.63
C TRP A 568 15.38 5.39 -13.57
N GLN A 569 14.72 6.20 -12.74
CA GLN A 569 15.32 6.90 -11.61
C GLN A 569 14.50 6.58 -10.36
N SER A 570 15.16 6.45 -9.22
CA SER A 570 14.49 6.18 -7.95
C SER A 570 14.32 7.46 -7.15
N LEU A 571 13.06 7.80 -6.87
CA LEU A 571 12.71 8.99 -6.11
C LEU A 571 12.90 8.77 -4.61
N GLY A 572 12.79 7.52 -4.15
CA GLY A 572 12.93 7.15 -2.74
C GLY A 572 12.36 5.77 -2.44
N ALA A 573 12.59 5.32 -1.22
CA ALA A 573 12.04 4.07 -0.70
C ALA A 573 10.62 4.26 -0.16
N LEU A 574 9.82 3.20 -0.28
CA LEU A 574 8.48 3.07 0.29
C LEU A 574 8.42 1.78 1.11
N THR A 575 7.51 1.74 2.07
CA THR A 575 7.19 0.52 2.83
C THR A 575 5.79 0.04 2.48
N LEU A 576 5.68 -1.19 1.98
CA LEU A 576 4.42 -1.89 1.79
C LEU A 576 3.86 -2.36 3.13
N LEU A 577 2.54 -2.29 3.30
CA LEU A 577 1.81 -2.95 4.38
C LEU A 577 1.59 -4.44 4.09
N GLU A 578 1.35 -4.80 2.83
CA GLU A 578 1.03 -6.17 2.42
C GLU A 578 1.70 -6.51 1.07
N THR A 579 2.67 -7.42 1.06
CA THR A 579 3.46 -7.74 -0.15
C THR A 579 2.63 -8.37 -1.28
N GLU A 580 1.46 -8.90 -0.96
CA GLU A 580 0.58 -9.59 -1.92
C GLU A 580 -0.57 -8.70 -2.42
N LEU A 581 -0.65 -7.44 -1.99
CA LEU A 581 -1.68 -6.51 -2.41
C LEU A 581 -1.09 -5.37 -3.24
N MET A 582 -1.76 -5.01 -4.32
CA MET A 582 -1.34 -3.88 -5.15
C MET A 582 -1.29 -2.58 -4.33
N MET A 583 -0.21 -1.82 -4.44
CA MET A 583 -0.09 -0.45 -3.95
C MET A 583 -0.12 0.53 -5.12
N GLY A 584 -1.05 1.48 -5.06
CA GLY A 584 -1.30 2.47 -6.08
C GLY A 584 -0.33 3.66 -6.00
N CYS A 585 -0.13 4.32 -7.14
CA CYS A 585 0.43 5.66 -7.21
C CYS A 585 -0.40 6.52 -8.17
N LYS A 586 -0.32 7.84 -8.00
CA LYS A 586 -1.10 8.80 -8.78
C LYS A 586 -0.40 10.14 -8.88
N VAL A 587 -0.32 10.69 -10.08
CA VAL A 587 -0.02 12.11 -10.27
C VAL A 587 -1.33 12.90 -10.26
N ALA A 588 -1.57 13.62 -9.18
CA ALA A 588 -2.62 14.62 -9.08
C ALA A 588 -2.23 15.85 -9.89
N ARG A 589 -3.10 16.28 -10.81
CA ARG A 589 -2.84 17.31 -11.82
C ARG A 589 -3.45 18.66 -11.45
N ASN A 590 -4.41 18.67 -10.53
CA ASN A 590 -5.13 19.86 -10.10
C ASN A 590 -4.60 20.44 -8.78
N GLY A 591 -3.56 19.82 -8.19
CA GLY A 591 -3.03 20.26 -6.91
C GLY A 591 -2.40 21.65 -6.93
N LYS A 592 -2.52 22.38 -5.82
CA LYS A 592 -2.06 23.75 -5.65
C LYS A 592 -1.12 23.93 -4.44
N PRO A 593 -0.06 23.12 -4.30
CA PRO A 593 0.79 23.09 -3.10
C PRO A 593 1.66 24.34 -2.90
N ASN A 594 1.78 25.21 -3.90
CA ASN A 594 2.69 26.35 -3.89
C ASN A 594 1.97 27.70 -4.04
N SER A 595 0.85 27.73 -4.78
CA SER A 595 0.07 28.94 -5.01
C SER A 595 -1.36 28.59 -5.39
N ALA A 596 -2.31 29.44 -5.02
CA ALA A 596 -3.71 29.32 -5.44
C ALA A 596 -3.90 29.63 -6.94
N ASP A 597 -2.95 30.37 -7.54
CA ASP A 597 -3.06 30.90 -8.91
C ASP A 597 -2.66 29.91 -10.00
N TYR A 598 -1.92 28.85 -9.65
CA TYR A 598 -1.45 27.87 -10.62
C TYR A 598 -1.38 26.47 -10.03
N VAL A 599 -1.61 25.48 -10.90
CA VAL A 599 -1.49 24.07 -10.54
C VAL A 599 -0.02 23.63 -10.55
N THR A 600 0.34 22.80 -9.60
CA THR A 600 1.63 22.10 -9.55
C THR A 600 1.34 20.61 -9.39
N PRO A 601 1.66 19.77 -10.39
CA PRO A 601 1.46 18.34 -10.31
C PRO A 601 2.15 17.75 -9.07
N THR A 602 1.47 16.81 -8.40
CA THR A 602 2.01 16.12 -7.23
C THR A 602 1.87 14.62 -7.41
N LEU A 603 2.95 13.89 -7.19
CA LEU A 603 2.95 12.43 -7.20
C LEU A 603 2.59 11.93 -5.81
N TRP A 604 1.58 11.08 -5.71
CA TRP A 604 1.05 10.49 -4.50
C TRP A 604 1.26 8.98 -4.50
N SER A 605 1.57 8.42 -3.34
CA SER A 605 1.55 6.99 -3.07
C SER A 605 1.42 6.78 -1.56
N GLN A 606 1.83 5.62 -1.07
CA GLN A 606 1.79 5.24 0.33
C GLN A 606 3.16 4.76 0.80
N SER A 607 3.47 5.00 2.07
CA SER A 607 4.61 4.38 2.75
C SER A 607 4.21 4.03 4.19
N GLY A 608 4.19 2.74 4.50
CA GLY A 608 3.60 2.22 5.73
C GLY A 608 2.12 2.57 5.81
N ALA A 609 1.67 3.06 6.97
CA ALA A 609 0.28 3.46 7.16
C ALA A 609 -0.08 4.78 6.44
N ASP A 610 0.91 5.60 6.10
CA ASP A 610 0.71 6.99 5.70
C ASP A 610 0.71 7.20 4.19
N LEU A 611 0.01 8.26 3.76
CA LEU A 611 0.16 8.77 2.41
C LEU A 611 1.45 9.57 2.30
N VAL A 612 2.05 9.52 1.13
CA VAL A 612 3.25 10.31 0.81
C VAL A 612 3.07 11.05 -0.51
N TYR A 613 3.66 12.23 -0.62
CA TYR A 613 3.67 12.96 -1.88
C TYR A 613 4.97 13.68 -2.21
N ILE A 614 5.22 13.84 -3.51
CA ILE A 614 6.33 14.61 -4.06
C ILE A 614 5.77 15.74 -4.94
N LYS A 615 6.26 16.97 -4.72
CA LYS A 615 5.97 18.10 -5.60
C LYS A 615 6.82 17.98 -6.88
N LEU A 616 6.16 17.97 -8.03
CA LEU A 616 6.82 17.92 -9.33
C LEU A 616 6.94 19.34 -9.91
N ASP A 617 7.70 19.50 -10.97
CA ASP A 617 7.71 20.74 -11.74
C ASP A 617 6.41 20.87 -12.58
N PRO A 618 6.18 22.02 -13.26
CA PRO A 618 5.00 22.21 -14.11
C PRO A 618 4.89 21.24 -15.31
N SER A 619 5.98 20.60 -15.71
CA SER A 619 6.01 19.54 -16.74
C SER A 619 5.73 18.15 -16.16
N ALA A 620 5.42 18.08 -14.86
CA ALA A 620 5.32 16.87 -14.07
C ALA A 620 6.61 16.04 -14.09
N SER A 621 7.76 16.72 -14.06
CA SER A 621 9.10 16.14 -13.94
C SER A 621 9.54 16.17 -12.48
N PRO A 622 10.21 15.12 -11.98
CA PRO A 622 10.94 15.21 -10.71
C PRO A 622 12.26 15.98 -10.88
N PHE A 623 12.68 16.26 -12.14
CA PHE A 623 13.91 16.97 -12.46
C PHE A 623 13.65 18.48 -12.56
N HIS A 624 13.51 19.13 -11.40
CA HIS A 624 13.46 20.59 -11.30
C HIS A 624 14.68 21.25 -11.95
N SER A 625 14.52 22.47 -12.49
CA SER A 625 15.66 23.19 -13.03
C SER A 625 16.62 23.59 -11.90
N ARG A 626 17.88 23.83 -12.22
CA ARG A 626 18.89 24.16 -11.21
C ARG A 626 18.62 25.48 -10.47
N ALA A 627 17.80 26.36 -11.03
CA ALA A 627 17.39 27.60 -10.38
C ALA A 627 16.18 27.42 -9.45
N ASP A 628 15.48 26.29 -9.52
CA ASP A 628 14.23 26.06 -8.79
C ASP A 628 14.51 25.59 -7.37
N THR A 629 13.98 26.35 -6.41
CA THR A 629 14.04 25.99 -4.99
C THR A 629 12.93 25.01 -4.63
N HIS A 630 13.29 23.90 -3.98
CA HIS A 630 12.34 22.93 -3.45
C HIS A 630 12.94 22.17 -2.27
N LYS A 631 12.08 21.55 -1.46
CA LYS A 631 12.52 20.63 -0.40
C LYS A 631 13.26 19.45 -1.00
N VAL A 632 14.37 19.06 -0.38
CA VAL A 632 15.17 17.89 -0.75
C VAL A 632 15.12 16.83 0.34
N VAL A 633 15.34 15.57 -0.03
CA VAL A 633 15.48 14.47 0.93
C VAL A 633 16.64 14.70 1.91
N LEU A 634 16.48 14.22 3.16
CA LEU A 634 17.54 14.28 4.18
C LEU A 634 18.62 13.23 3.98
N SER A 635 18.30 12.15 3.27
CA SER A 635 19.26 11.12 2.93
C SER A 635 18.92 10.49 1.58
N GLY A 636 19.97 10.02 0.92
CA GLY A 636 19.86 9.26 -0.31
C GLY A 636 21.12 8.46 -0.52
N ASN A 637 21.04 7.39 -1.30
CA ASN A 637 22.22 6.60 -1.65
C ASN A 637 22.17 6.15 -3.10
N ALA A 638 23.35 5.93 -3.66
CA ALA A 638 23.54 5.41 -5.00
C ALA A 638 24.78 4.52 -5.05
N PHE A 639 24.61 3.33 -5.61
CA PHE A 639 25.69 2.43 -5.95
C PHE A 639 25.96 2.58 -7.46
N MET A 640 27.18 2.95 -7.80
CA MET A 640 27.62 3.05 -9.18
C MET A 640 27.84 1.65 -9.77
N SER A 641 27.74 1.55 -11.10
CA SER A 641 28.05 0.31 -11.82
C SER A 641 29.46 -0.21 -11.45
N GLU A 642 29.59 -1.52 -11.23
CA GLU A 642 30.88 -2.13 -10.83
C GLU A 642 31.93 -1.99 -11.93
N LEU A 643 33.09 -1.44 -11.57
CA LEU A 643 34.28 -1.41 -12.41
C LEU A 643 35.01 -2.74 -12.30
N ILE A 644 35.38 -3.34 -13.44
CA ILE A 644 36.22 -4.53 -13.51
C ILE A 644 37.51 -4.17 -14.25
N PHE A 645 38.64 -4.32 -13.57
CA PHE A 645 39.95 -4.07 -14.15
C PHE A 645 40.54 -5.38 -14.69
N PRO A 646 40.96 -5.44 -15.97
CA PRO A 646 41.61 -6.63 -16.53
C PRO A 646 42.91 -7.01 -15.80
N GLU A 647 43.62 -6.00 -15.30
CA GLU A 647 44.84 -6.13 -14.50
C GLU A 647 44.64 -5.42 -13.16
N PRO A 648 45.27 -5.88 -12.07
CA PRO A 648 45.14 -5.23 -10.78
C PRO A 648 45.67 -3.80 -10.83
N VAL A 649 44.92 -2.88 -10.20
CA VAL A 649 45.29 -1.47 -10.09
C VAL A 649 45.52 -1.07 -8.63
N ASP A 650 46.48 -0.19 -8.44
CA ASP A 650 46.68 0.54 -7.20
C ASP A 650 45.93 1.87 -7.29
N LEU A 651 44.93 2.08 -6.46
CA LEU A 651 44.19 3.33 -6.41
C LEU A 651 45.05 4.40 -5.74
N SER A 652 44.91 5.66 -6.19
CA SER A 652 45.73 6.77 -5.68
C SER A 652 44.92 7.94 -5.18
N GLU A 653 43.87 8.34 -5.89
CA GLU A 653 43.11 9.56 -5.57
C GLU A 653 41.66 9.41 -6.07
N LEU A 654 40.69 9.82 -5.26
CA LEU A 654 39.32 10.10 -5.65
C LEU A 654 39.11 11.61 -5.62
N VAL A 655 38.67 12.19 -6.74
CA VAL A 655 38.42 13.63 -6.84
C VAL A 655 36.94 13.86 -7.06
N VAL A 656 36.33 14.74 -6.26
CA VAL A 656 34.91 15.03 -6.30
C VAL A 656 34.70 16.52 -6.48
N TYR A 657 33.75 16.87 -7.35
CA TYR A 657 33.37 18.25 -7.65
C TYR A 657 31.93 18.49 -7.19
N THR A 658 31.77 19.15 -6.04
CA THR A 658 30.47 19.49 -5.44
C THR A 658 30.07 20.94 -5.73
N GLN A 659 28.77 21.19 -5.82
CA GLN A 659 28.18 22.51 -6.05
C GLN A 659 26.91 22.68 -5.21
N ASP A 660 26.51 23.93 -4.98
CA ASP A 660 25.27 24.31 -4.30
C ASP A 660 25.10 23.78 -2.86
N MET A 661 26.20 23.36 -2.20
CA MET A 661 26.23 23.00 -0.78
C MET A 661 25.94 24.23 0.11
N LEU A 662 25.21 24.05 1.20
CA LEU A 662 25.07 25.09 2.23
C LEU A 662 26.41 25.45 2.88
N SER A 663 26.51 26.69 3.36
CA SER A 663 27.73 27.23 3.97
C SER A 663 27.94 26.83 5.43
N ASP A 664 26.96 26.17 6.06
CA ASP A 664 26.96 25.81 7.47
C ASP A 664 27.38 24.33 7.72
N ASP A 665 27.95 23.68 6.70
CA ASP A 665 28.40 22.28 6.71
C ASP A 665 27.29 21.28 7.10
N THR A 666 26.01 21.63 6.94
CA THR A 666 24.87 20.74 7.22
C THR A 666 24.57 19.74 6.11
N ASP A 667 25.17 19.97 4.95
CA ASP A 667 25.08 19.13 3.76
C ASP A 667 26.33 18.27 3.65
N GLU A 668 26.15 16.96 3.53
CA GLU A 668 27.26 16.02 3.45
C GLU A 668 27.10 15.05 2.27
N TRP A 669 28.14 14.97 1.44
CA TRP A 669 28.35 13.82 0.57
C TRP A 669 29.34 12.86 1.23
N GLN A 670 28.83 11.68 1.59
CA GLN A 670 29.61 10.57 2.10
C GLN A 670 29.90 9.60 0.96
N MET A 671 31.10 9.03 0.95
CA MET A 671 31.51 8.11 -0.10
C MET A 671 32.25 6.92 0.50
N SER A 672 32.06 5.75 -0.09
CA SER A 672 32.77 4.54 0.28
C SER A 672 33.06 3.67 -0.94
N PHE A 673 34.03 2.76 -0.79
CA PHE A 673 34.28 1.71 -1.78
C PHE A 673 33.96 0.33 -1.22
N ILE A 674 33.48 -0.54 -2.11
CA ILE A 674 33.53 -1.98 -1.95
C ILE A 674 34.56 -2.49 -2.96
N VAL A 675 35.66 -3.04 -2.48
CA VAL A 675 36.75 -3.57 -3.33
C VAL A 675 36.75 -5.09 -3.34
N ASN A 676 37.06 -5.67 -4.51
CA ASN A 676 37.26 -7.10 -4.72
C ASN A 676 36.09 -7.97 -4.22
N ALA A 677 34.86 -7.44 -4.27
CA ALA A 677 33.63 -8.11 -3.84
C ALA A 677 33.70 -8.69 -2.41
N THR A 678 34.45 -8.04 -1.52
CA THR A 678 34.58 -8.46 -0.12
C THR A 678 33.31 -8.23 0.71
N GLY A 679 32.41 -7.35 0.23
CA GLY A 679 31.22 -6.91 0.95
C GLY A 679 31.50 -5.88 2.06
N ASN A 680 32.77 -5.56 2.32
CA ASN A 680 33.15 -4.54 3.30
C ASN A 680 33.22 -3.17 2.63
N GLU A 681 32.56 -2.18 3.24
CA GLU A 681 32.64 -0.78 2.82
C GLU A 681 33.79 -0.05 3.51
N GLU A 682 34.65 0.57 2.71
CA GLU A 682 35.70 1.47 3.18
C GLU A 682 35.24 2.92 3.05
N ASN A 683 34.93 3.56 4.18
CA ASN A 683 34.39 4.92 4.23
C ASN A 683 35.46 6.01 4.14
N PHE A 684 35.15 7.10 3.43
CA PHE A 684 35.98 8.29 3.36
C PHE A 684 35.46 9.42 4.26
N ALA A 685 36.29 10.44 4.47
CA ALA A 685 35.86 11.65 5.14
C ALA A 685 34.71 12.33 4.34
N PRO A 686 33.65 12.81 5.01
CA PRO A 686 32.55 13.51 4.36
C PRO A 686 33.02 14.77 3.61
N ILE A 687 32.32 15.09 2.52
CA ILE A 687 32.53 16.31 1.73
C ILE A 687 31.41 17.28 2.06
N VAL A 688 31.76 18.39 2.72
CA VAL A 688 30.80 19.37 3.26
C VAL A 688 30.88 20.76 2.60
N GLN A 689 31.80 20.94 1.64
CA GLN A 689 32.03 22.22 0.98
C GLN A 689 31.89 22.12 -0.53
N ASN A 690 31.65 23.26 -1.17
CA ASN A 690 31.66 23.40 -2.63
C ASN A 690 33.08 23.31 -3.20
N GLY A 691 33.17 22.86 -4.45
CA GLY A 691 34.41 22.88 -5.23
C GLY A 691 35.06 21.50 -5.34
N ARG A 692 36.39 21.51 -5.47
CA ARG A 692 37.18 20.29 -5.71
C ARG A 692 37.71 19.73 -4.40
N THR A 693 37.25 18.54 -4.04
CA THR A 693 37.82 17.75 -2.93
C THR A 693 38.62 16.59 -3.49
N ALA A 694 39.80 16.33 -2.91
CA ALA A 694 40.68 15.23 -3.28
C ALA A 694 40.93 14.33 -2.07
N ILE A 695 40.61 13.06 -2.23
CA ILE A 695 40.70 12.04 -1.19
C ILE A 695 41.83 11.08 -1.58
N PRO A 696 42.93 11.01 -0.82
CA PRO A 696 44.00 10.05 -1.09
C PRO A 696 43.52 8.64 -0.79
N LEU A 697 43.88 7.69 -1.66
CA LEU A 697 43.51 6.29 -1.55
C LEU A 697 44.74 5.42 -1.29
N THR A 698 44.56 4.33 -0.54
CA THR A 698 45.63 3.39 -0.18
C THR A 698 45.37 1.98 -0.70
N ASN A 699 44.23 1.72 -1.33
CA ASN A 699 43.86 0.40 -1.86
C ASN A 699 44.85 -0.07 -2.92
N LYS A 700 45.32 -1.31 -2.76
CA LYS A 700 46.26 -2.00 -3.64
C LYS A 700 45.61 -3.24 -4.23
N LEU A 701 46.10 -3.68 -5.38
CA LEU A 701 45.65 -4.93 -6.02
C LEU A 701 44.12 -4.99 -6.22
N VAL A 702 43.53 -3.89 -6.68
CA VAL A 702 42.08 -3.81 -6.91
C VAL A 702 41.76 -4.37 -8.29
N HIS A 703 40.90 -5.39 -8.33
CA HIS A 703 40.36 -6.00 -9.55
C HIS A 703 38.91 -5.57 -9.81
N ARG A 704 38.16 -5.33 -8.75
CA ARG A 704 36.75 -4.96 -8.81
C ARG A 704 36.49 -3.81 -7.85
N LEU A 705 35.71 -2.83 -8.27
CA LEU A 705 35.36 -1.68 -7.44
C LEU A 705 33.92 -1.26 -7.68
N THR A 706 33.18 -1.09 -6.59
CA THR A 706 31.89 -0.40 -6.57
C THR A 706 32.04 0.86 -5.74
N LEU A 707 31.66 2.01 -6.31
CA LEU A 707 31.57 3.28 -5.59
C LEU A 707 30.16 3.42 -5.02
N HIS A 708 30.07 3.64 -3.72
CA HIS A 708 28.85 4.00 -3.02
C HIS A 708 28.91 5.49 -2.67
N VAL A 709 27.87 6.22 -3.08
CA VAL A 709 27.68 7.64 -2.79
C VAL A 709 26.45 7.78 -1.92
N GLN A 710 26.60 8.48 -0.80
CA GLN A 710 25.52 8.76 0.12
C GLN A 710 25.39 10.26 0.33
N TRP A 711 24.15 10.72 0.35
CA TRP A 711 23.75 12.07 0.71
C TRP A 711 23.20 12.06 2.12
N VAL A 712 23.58 13.07 2.92
CA VAL A 712 23.03 13.34 4.25
C VAL A 712 22.84 14.84 4.42
N ALA A 713 21.71 15.25 5.00
CA ALA A 713 21.42 16.62 5.37
C ALA A 713 20.65 16.69 6.68
N THR A 714 20.61 17.88 7.29
CA THR A 714 19.83 18.14 8.52
C THR A 714 18.56 18.95 8.29
N SER A 715 18.34 19.46 7.06
CA SER A 715 17.21 20.32 6.71
C SER A 715 16.49 19.88 5.44
N THR A 716 15.15 19.89 5.50
CA THR A 716 14.24 19.70 4.37
C THR A 716 13.74 21.03 3.80
N SER A 717 14.35 22.16 4.14
CA SER A 717 13.89 23.48 3.69
C SER A 717 13.96 23.63 2.17
N ASP A 718 13.11 24.48 1.59
CA ASP A 718 13.18 24.82 0.17
C ASP A 718 14.51 25.50 -0.16
N ARG A 719 15.25 24.94 -1.13
CA ARG A 719 16.55 25.45 -1.58
C ARG A 719 16.91 24.89 -2.96
N VAL A 720 17.97 25.41 -3.56
CA VAL A 720 18.62 24.75 -4.70
C VAL A 720 19.28 23.47 -4.20
N PRO A 721 19.01 22.29 -4.81
CA PRO A 721 19.61 21.04 -4.36
C PRO A 721 21.12 21.04 -4.53
N PRO A 722 21.88 20.60 -3.51
CA PRO A 722 23.31 20.35 -3.64
C PRO A 722 23.58 19.27 -4.69
N THR A 723 24.68 19.39 -5.43
CA THR A 723 24.98 18.49 -6.54
C THR A 723 26.42 18.01 -6.53
N ILE A 724 26.65 16.82 -7.10
CA ILE A 724 27.95 16.38 -7.57
C ILE A 724 27.97 16.56 -9.10
N ALA A 725 28.84 17.43 -9.59
CA ALA A 725 29.02 17.67 -11.02
C ALA A 725 29.91 16.62 -11.67
N GLN A 726 30.90 16.10 -10.93
CA GLN A 726 31.86 15.12 -11.44
C GLN A 726 32.57 14.36 -10.32
N ILE A 727 32.89 13.09 -10.57
CA ILE A 727 33.78 12.25 -9.76
C ILE A 727 34.86 11.68 -10.68
N GLU A 728 36.12 11.70 -10.25
CA GLU A 728 37.26 11.13 -10.98
C GLU A 728 38.00 10.13 -10.09
N LEU A 729 38.19 8.90 -10.57
CA LEU A 729 39.02 7.89 -9.94
C LEU A 729 40.38 7.83 -10.63
N TYR A 730 41.46 7.91 -9.86
CA TYR A 730 42.82 7.78 -10.33
C TYR A 730 43.53 6.58 -9.72
N GLY A 731 44.47 6.02 -10.48
CA GLY A 731 45.36 4.97 -10.00
C GLY A 731 46.49 4.70 -10.99
N LYS A 732 47.18 3.58 -10.79
CA LYS A 732 48.20 3.07 -11.69
C LYS A 732 48.15 1.53 -11.75
N PRO A 733 48.60 0.89 -12.83
CA PRO A 733 48.81 -0.56 -12.82
C PRO A 733 49.66 -0.95 -11.62
N THR A 734 49.29 -2.01 -10.91
CA THR A 734 50.11 -2.49 -9.81
C THR A 734 51.45 -2.95 -10.40
N GLU A 735 52.54 -2.32 -9.97
CA GLU A 735 53.88 -2.77 -10.34
C GLU A 735 54.01 -4.22 -9.89
N SER A 736 54.25 -5.13 -10.85
CA SER A 736 54.36 -6.56 -10.57
C SER A 736 55.28 -6.73 -9.37
N VAL A 737 54.79 -7.39 -8.32
CA VAL A 737 55.67 -7.88 -7.26
C VAL A 737 56.55 -8.92 -7.95
N VAL A 738 57.70 -8.47 -8.46
CA VAL A 738 58.76 -9.37 -8.90
C VAL A 738 59.20 -10.07 -7.63
N SER A 739 58.70 -11.29 -7.44
CA SER A 739 59.06 -12.18 -6.33
C SER A 739 60.56 -12.37 -6.25
#